data_AF-A0A9P4TAN3-F1
#
_entry.id   AF-A0A9P4TAN3-F1
#
_cell.length_a   1.000
_cell.length_b   1.000
_cell.length_c   1.000
_cell.angle_alpha   90.00
_cell.angle_beta   90.00
_cell.angle_gamma   90.00
#
_symmetry.space_group_name_H-M   'P 1'
#
loop_
_entity.id
_entity.type
_entity.pdbx_description
1 polymer ?
#
loop_
_entity_poly.entity_id
_entity_poly.type
_entity_poly.pdbx_seq_one_letter_code
_entity_poly.pdbx_strand_id
1 'polypeptide(L)'
;MAKPLAESEIIFPHLSNTPNFSSTLSSLKRSALSITNRLNSITNDSEFVAGVAAAYDLPLVANERCGSWYIPLELKAASVYFKSTDGHMGEWAFSLRRLNLQLLDVVNQHGGCVIVDSTRRGKSMPDALSKTVPFWCCVINRALFGIERKGDEALNLFTPPNAVSESENVQMERRINGFVQQFLDICKPDIPSMRSKLRYPLRPLWVTQASTLPQSVPEFSEFHPVVLCTASRRVRGAEASEGGYIQGAADDHEAWSHGLTPPLFWSNKDELLRTNEEDLPSRIAKLVSQERGSDAIATLIKPTKALHVSANQSVDLTSYDTVISCTPEPLPHASLRDAGVKAYLHLPCQTGKLGSRDLRNQLPALHQLGSVTDPQNKEKAIKTLICCPTGKDLAVGTALAYLCLYVNDNGEVDLQHPREARNIDKTLIKQRLSWITTSNPALNPSRATLQSVNSVLMSSPSTTTALPSIKNPAKHDSTWTPLPQSTVPDLTNLQLADPQVPLQQDPSSVYPPSPPSSLPASLFTCLRTRWSFTRTLTSAQPTHPSGTVTGTAIFTPTPLLNTLLYAEEGTFTTTTGLVFSARRKYVYRLITPSASSESKGDDVEPYIAVYFFDDTVRRDDIGAEGEGVGGLFVEMGKLAEGGEGVLEAENRERHLCGEDLYAARWRIGDGMVAEGERGEQWWEVRYDVMGPKKGYVSSTRYERVVE
;
A
#
# COMPACT_ATOMS: atom_id res chain seq x y z
N MET A 1 14.76 -27.27 35.92
CA MET A 1 13.73 -26.39 35.34
C MET A 1 13.92 -26.43 33.83
N ALA A 2 12.94 -26.94 33.08
CA ALA A 2 13.04 -27.10 31.64
C ALA A 2 13.00 -25.72 30.95
N LYS A 3 13.87 -25.53 29.96
CA LYS A 3 13.98 -24.32 29.14
C LYS A 3 12.67 -24.12 28.35
N PRO A 4 12.12 -22.90 28.23
CA PRO A 4 10.97 -22.66 27.36
C PRO A 4 11.37 -22.84 25.89
N LEU A 5 10.56 -23.60 25.15
CA LEU A 5 10.74 -23.94 23.73
C LEU A 5 10.87 -22.68 22.85
N ALA A 6 11.81 -22.69 21.90
CA ALA A 6 11.97 -21.63 20.90
C ALA A 6 11.21 -21.98 19.61
N GLU A 7 10.68 -20.97 18.92
CA GLU A 7 9.85 -21.07 17.70
C GLU A 7 10.47 -21.92 16.58
N SER A 8 11.80 -21.95 16.52
CA SER A 8 12.49 -22.76 15.53
C SER A 8 12.31 -24.26 15.80
N GLU A 9 11.96 -24.71 17.01
CA GLU A 9 12.02 -26.11 17.46
C GLU A 9 10.78 -26.96 17.11
N ILE A 10 9.81 -26.40 16.36
CA ILE A 10 8.53 -27.05 16.06
C ILE A 10 8.54 -27.66 14.67
N ILE A 11 8.26 -28.96 14.64
CA ILE A 11 8.16 -29.88 13.51
C ILE A 11 7.15 -29.45 12.43
N PHE A 12 7.38 -28.47 11.55
CA PHE A 12 6.68 -28.37 10.23
C PHE A 12 7.50 -27.51 9.24
N PRO A 13 8.34 -28.03 8.30
CA PRO A 13 8.84 -27.19 7.24
C PRO A 13 7.70 -27.12 6.19
N HIS A 14 7.52 -25.92 5.67
CA HIS A 14 6.62 -25.60 4.57
C HIS A 14 5.12 -25.80 4.86
N LEU A 15 4.55 -24.69 5.35
CA LEU A 15 3.33 -24.00 4.88
C LEU A 15 2.04 -24.81 4.60
N SER A 16 0.93 -24.18 5.00
CA SER A 16 -0.49 -24.43 4.69
C SER A 16 -1.22 -25.66 5.31
N ASN A 17 -2.11 -25.33 6.26
CA ASN A 17 -3.41 -25.99 6.52
C ASN A 17 -3.62 -26.92 7.72
N THR A 18 -2.91 -26.74 8.84
CA THR A 18 -3.51 -27.00 10.16
C THR A 18 -3.15 -25.87 11.12
N PRO A 19 -4.12 -25.34 11.90
CA PRO A 19 -3.85 -24.18 12.73
C PRO A 19 -3.00 -24.60 13.94
N ASN A 20 -1.67 -24.53 13.81
CA ASN A 20 -0.75 -24.57 14.95
C ASN A 20 -1.17 -23.52 16.02
N PHE A 21 -0.84 -23.69 17.29
CA PHE A 21 -1.25 -22.72 18.33
C PHE A 21 -0.85 -21.28 17.97
N SER A 22 0.33 -21.09 17.37
CA SER A 22 0.79 -19.79 16.84
C SER A 22 -0.11 -19.23 15.72
N SER A 23 -0.73 -20.04 14.89
CA SER A 23 -1.59 -19.70 13.75
C SER A 23 -3.05 -19.69 14.13
N THR A 24 -3.45 -20.37 15.20
CA THR A 24 -4.71 -20.12 15.90
C THR A 24 -4.61 -18.78 16.60
N LEU A 25 -3.50 -18.47 17.28
CA LEU A 25 -3.24 -17.17 17.90
C LEU A 25 -2.98 -16.08 16.85
N SER A 26 -2.38 -16.40 15.70
CA SER A 26 -2.20 -15.48 14.57
C SER A 26 -3.48 -15.32 13.78
N SER A 27 -4.35 -16.34 13.69
CA SER A 27 -5.69 -16.24 13.11
C SER A 27 -6.64 -15.50 14.05
N LEU A 28 -6.51 -15.69 15.37
CA LEU A 28 -7.18 -14.88 16.39
C LEU A 28 -6.65 -13.44 16.39
N LYS A 29 -5.35 -13.21 16.21
CA LYS A 29 -4.79 -11.87 16.01
C LYS A 29 -5.17 -11.27 14.66
N ARG A 30 -5.23 -12.06 13.59
CA ARG A 30 -5.59 -11.62 12.23
C ARG A 30 -7.09 -11.32 12.13
N SER A 31 -7.94 -12.10 12.81
CA SER A 31 -9.36 -11.81 12.96
C SER A 31 -9.60 -10.63 13.91
N ALA A 32 -8.82 -10.50 15.00
CA ALA A 32 -8.88 -9.31 15.85
C ALA A 32 -8.47 -8.03 15.10
N LEU A 33 -7.52 -8.14 14.16
CA LEU A 33 -7.01 -7.03 13.32
C LEU A 33 -7.64 -6.96 11.92
N SER A 34 -8.79 -7.60 11.74
CA SER A 34 -9.52 -7.68 10.47
C SER A 34 -9.91 -6.31 9.92
N ILE A 35 -10.13 -6.21 8.61
CA ILE A 35 -10.59 -4.96 7.97
C ILE A 35 -11.94 -4.57 8.58
N THR A 36 -12.84 -5.54 8.74
CA THR A 36 -14.15 -5.35 9.38
C THR A 36 -14.03 -4.71 10.76
N ASN A 37 -13.17 -5.23 11.63
CA ASN A 37 -12.96 -4.69 12.96
C ASN A 37 -12.38 -3.28 12.93
N ARG A 38 -11.51 -2.98 11.97
CA ARG A 38 -10.94 -1.63 11.81
C ARG A 38 -11.99 -0.62 11.39
N LEU A 39 -12.81 -0.95 10.40
CA LEU A 39 -13.89 -0.08 9.93
C LEU A 39 -14.96 0.15 11.01
N ASN A 40 -15.30 -0.89 11.77
CA ASN A 40 -16.20 -0.78 12.93
C ASN A 40 -15.61 0.09 14.04
N SER A 41 -14.32 -0.09 14.36
CA SER A 41 -13.64 0.71 15.38
C SER A 41 -13.54 2.19 14.97
N ILE A 42 -13.21 2.47 13.70
CA ILE A 42 -13.21 3.83 13.14
C ILE A 42 -14.60 4.46 13.24
N THR A 43 -15.65 3.70 12.89
CA THR A 43 -17.03 4.16 12.95
C THR A 43 -17.44 4.53 14.37
N ASN A 44 -17.17 3.64 15.34
CA ASN A 44 -17.48 3.86 16.75
C ASN A 44 -16.71 5.07 17.32
N ASP A 45 -15.40 5.15 17.06
CA ASP A 45 -14.57 6.27 17.51
C ASP A 45 -15.01 7.61 16.90
N SER A 46 -15.57 7.59 15.68
CA SER A 46 -16.08 8.78 15.00
C SER A 46 -17.30 9.39 15.70
N GLU A 47 -18.17 8.57 16.29
CA GLU A 47 -19.31 9.07 17.08
C GLU A 47 -18.84 9.89 18.28
N PHE A 48 -17.80 9.43 18.97
CA PHE A 48 -17.17 10.19 20.04
C PHE A 48 -16.59 11.52 19.53
N VAL A 49 -15.86 11.49 18.41
CA VAL A 49 -15.28 12.70 17.78
C VAL A 49 -16.37 13.73 17.45
N ALA A 50 -17.50 13.30 16.87
CA ALA A 50 -18.64 14.16 16.62
C ALA A 50 -19.24 14.73 17.92
N GLY A 51 -19.31 13.91 18.97
CA GLY A 51 -19.72 14.34 20.30
C GLY A 51 -18.81 15.42 20.90
N VAL A 52 -17.48 15.32 20.72
CA VAL A 52 -16.54 16.37 21.14
C VAL A 52 -16.78 17.66 20.37
N ALA A 53 -16.93 17.59 19.05
CA ALA A 53 -17.22 18.78 18.24
C ALA A 53 -18.50 19.49 18.70
N ALA A 54 -19.57 18.73 18.95
CA ALA A 54 -20.84 19.26 19.44
C ALA A 54 -20.73 19.85 20.86
N ALA A 55 -20.02 19.20 21.77
CA ALA A 55 -19.89 19.65 23.16
C ALA A 55 -19.11 20.97 23.28
N TYR A 56 -18.16 21.22 22.38
CA TYR A 56 -17.39 22.46 22.35
C TYR A 56 -17.91 23.49 21.33
N ASP A 57 -18.83 23.10 20.45
CA ASP A 57 -19.29 23.88 19.28
C ASP A 57 -18.14 24.39 18.41
N LEU A 58 -17.20 23.48 18.08
CA LEU A 58 -15.99 23.81 17.33
C LEU A 58 -15.80 22.92 16.09
N PRO A 59 -15.23 23.46 15.01
CA PRO A 59 -15.00 22.72 13.77
C PRO A 59 -13.96 21.60 13.93
N LEU A 60 -14.19 20.49 13.24
CA LEU A 60 -13.26 19.35 13.21
C LEU A 60 -12.13 19.58 12.19
N VAL A 61 -10.90 19.42 12.65
CA VAL A 61 -9.67 19.53 11.88
C VAL A 61 -8.95 18.20 11.92
N ALA A 62 -8.75 17.57 10.77
CA ALA A 62 -8.07 16.29 10.68
C ALA A 62 -6.55 16.46 10.76
N ASN A 63 -5.88 15.76 11.68
CA ASN A 63 -4.45 15.51 11.51
C ASN A 63 -4.27 14.39 10.47
N GLU A 64 -3.76 14.71 9.28
CA GLU A 64 -3.72 13.83 8.10
C GLU A 64 -2.83 12.57 8.24
N ARG A 65 -2.30 12.30 9.43
CA ARG A 65 -1.70 11.00 9.78
C ARG A 65 -2.77 9.91 9.85
N CYS A 66 -3.88 10.18 10.54
CA CYS A 66 -5.02 9.28 10.60
C CYS A 66 -6.37 9.94 10.94
N GLY A 67 -6.38 11.22 11.37
CA GLY A 67 -7.57 11.92 11.83
C GLY A 67 -8.71 11.95 10.83
N SER A 68 -8.39 12.02 9.53
CA SER A 68 -9.39 12.00 8.43
C SER A 68 -10.26 10.75 8.42
N TRP A 69 -9.78 9.62 8.96
CA TRP A 69 -10.57 8.39 9.06
C TRP A 69 -11.70 8.51 10.08
N TYR A 70 -11.52 9.32 11.14
CA TYR A 70 -12.48 9.44 12.24
C TYR A 70 -13.44 10.63 12.08
N ILE A 71 -13.30 11.43 11.02
CA ILE A 71 -14.15 12.59 10.75
C ILE A 71 -14.97 12.31 9.48
N PRO A 72 -16.32 12.25 9.56
CA PRO A 72 -17.19 12.17 8.40
C PRO A 72 -16.97 13.35 7.44
N LEU A 73 -17.17 13.13 6.14
CA LEU A 73 -16.80 14.09 5.09
C LEU A 73 -17.46 15.47 5.28
N GLU A 74 -18.73 15.46 5.66
CA GLU A 74 -19.56 16.64 5.90
C GLU A 74 -19.18 17.44 7.15
N LEU A 75 -18.47 16.82 8.09
CA LEU A 75 -18.05 17.47 9.34
C LEU A 75 -16.60 17.99 9.29
N LYS A 76 -15.81 17.59 8.28
CA LYS A 76 -14.40 17.98 8.17
C LYS A 76 -14.27 19.41 7.67
N ALA A 77 -13.86 20.32 8.55
CA ALA A 77 -13.65 21.73 8.20
C ALA A 77 -12.28 21.99 7.57
N ALA A 78 -11.23 21.33 8.08
CA ALA A 78 -9.86 21.56 7.59
C ALA A 78 -8.93 20.38 7.89
N SER A 79 -7.67 20.54 7.49
CA SER A 79 -6.60 19.57 7.66
C SER A 79 -5.31 20.21 8.16
N VAL A 80 -4.58 19.44 8.98
CA VAL A 80 -3.22 19.76 9.45
C VAL A 80 -2.34 18.51 9.34
N TYR A 81 -1.02 18.69 9.44
CA TYR A 81 -0.05 17.60 9.42
C TYR A 81 0.96 17.76 10.56
N PHE A 82 0.59 17.32 11.75
CA PHE A 82 1.48 17.22 12.91
C PHE A 82 2.02 15.80 13.04
N LYS A 83 3.35 15.66 13.11
CA LYS A 83 3.99 14.34 13.16
C LYS A 83 4.44 14.03 14.58
N SER A 84 4.02 12.87 15.10
CA SER A 84 4.39 12.39 16.44
C SER A 84 5.90 12.35 16.71
N THR A 85 6.71 12.05 15.69
CA THR A 85 8.18 12.01 15.83
C THR A 85 8.78 13.35 16.23
N ASP A 86 8.12 14.46 15.87
CA ASP A 86 8.59 15.79 16.23
C ASP A 86 8.39 16.05 17.74
N GLY A 87 7.50 15.30 18.41
CA GLY A 87 7.27 15.35 19.85
C GLY A 87 8.03 14.29 20.66
N HIS A 88 8.88 13.46 20.04
CA HIS A 88 9.64 12.45 20.79
C HIS A 88 10.63 13.10 21.77
N MET A 89 10.84 12.41 22.89
CA MET A 89 11.80 12.83 23.92
C MET A 89 13.20 13.02 23.32
N GLY A 90 13.84 14.16 23.59
CA GLY A 90 15.15 14.53 23.04
C GLY A 90 15.11 15.19 21.65
N GLU A 91 14.06 14.93 20.86
CA GLU A 91 13.85 15.54 19.54
C GLU A 91 13.17 16.91 19.66
N TRP A 92 11.97 16.98 20.27
CA TRP A 92 11.13 18.18 20.46
C TRP A 92 11.37 19.27 19.40
N ALA A 93 10.94 18.99 18.18
CA ALA A 93 11.24 19.78 17.01
C ALA A 93 10.04 20.62 16.54
N PHE A 94 10.32 21.85 16.11
CA PHE A 94 9.35 22.65 15.33
C PHE A 94 9.61 22.48 13.83
N SER A 95 8.60 22.03 13.08
CA SER A 95 8.80 21.75 11.66
C SER A 95 8.71 23.01 10.81
N LEU A 96 9.88 23.53 10.38
CA LEU A 96 9.98 24.63 9.41
C LEU A 96 9.47 24.29 7.99
N ARG A 97 9.05 23.04 7.77
CA ARG A 97 8.50 22.56 6.49
C ARG A 97 7.00 22.31 6.53
N ARG A 98 6.42 22.08 7.71
CA ARG A 98 4.99 21.75 7.90
C ARG A 98 4.47 22.71 8.94
N LEU A 99 4.26 23.95 8.51
CA LEU A 99 3.98 25.05 9.41
C LEU A 99 2.55 25.05 9.94
N ASN A 100 1.61 24.37 9.28
CA ASN A 100 0.21 24.28 9.69
C ASN A 100 -0.49 25.65 9.92
N LEU A 101 -0.06 26.71 9.21
CA LEU A 101 -0.56 28.08 9.42
C LEU A 101 -2.02 28.26 8.98
N GLN A 102 -2.53 27.39 8.12
CA GLN A 102 -3.94 27.36 7.72
C GLN A 102 -4.89 27.12 8.92
N LEU A 103 -4.37 26.56 10.03
CA LEU A 103 -5.14 26.42 11.26
C LEU A 103 -5.58 27.78 11.82
N LEU A 104 -4.79 28.83 11.59
CA LEU A 104 -5.13 30.18 12.02
C LEU A 104 -6.37 30.73 11.32
N ASP A 105 -6.63 30.32 10.08
CA ASP A 105 -7.84 30.72 9.36
C ASP A 105 -9.09 30.09 9.98
N VAL A 106 -9.00 28.81 10.38
CA VAL A 106 -10.08 28.10 11.09
C VAL A 106 -10.37 28.76 12.43
N VAL A 107 -9.32 29.03 13.21
CA VAL A 107 -9.46 29.65 14.54
C VAL A 107 -10.00 31.07 14.43
N ASN A 108 -9.60 31.85 13.43
CA ASN A 108 -10.15 33.18 13.19
C ASN A 108 -11.66 33.15 12.90
N GLN A 109 -12.10 32.16 12.11
CA GLN A 109 -13.51 32.03 11.70
C GLN A 109 -14.41 31.50 12.82
N HIS A 110 -13.91 30.56 13.62
CA HIS A 110 -14.74 29.82 14.58
C HIS A 110 -14.36 30.04 16.05
N GLY A 111 -13.36 30.88 16.33
CA GLY A 111 -12.87 31.13 17.70
C GLY A 111 -12.03 30.01 18.31
N GLY A 112 -11.91 28.85 17.65
CA GLY A 112 -11.18 27.68 18.11
C GLY A 112 -11.27 26.53 17.11
N CYS A 113 -10.79 25.34 17.49
CA CYS A 113 -10.94 24.13 16.67
C CYS A 113 -10.76 22.84 17.49
N VAL A 114 -11.18 21.72 16.91
CA VAL A 114 -10.91 20.38 17.44
C VAL A 114 -9.99 19.62 16.48
N ILE A 115 -8.75 19.35 16.88
CA ILE A 115 -7.79 18.56 16.10
C ILE A 115 -7.92 17.08 16.49
N VAL A 116 -8.19 16.25 15.50
CA VAL A 116 -8.42 14.81 15.69
C VAL A 116 -7.20 14.01 15.24
N ASP A 117 -6.75 13.11 16.12
CA ASP A 117 -5.73 12.11 15.83
C ASP A 117 -5.99 10.84 16.66
N SER A 118 -5.27 9.76 16.39
CA SER A 118 -5.36 8.53 17.18
C SER A 118 -3.99 7.94 17.46
N THR A 119 -3.94 6.95 18.35
CA THR A 119 -2.71 6.23 18.67
C THR A 119 -3.03 4.81 19.07
N ARG A 120 -2.04 3.92 18.97
CA ARG A 120 -2.16 2.48 19.27
C ARG A 120 -1.37 2.05 20.50
N ARG A 121 -1.38 0.74 20.75
CA ARG A 121 -0.49 0.05 21.71
C ARG A 121 -0.63 0.56 23.14
N GLY A 122 -1.86 0.87 23.55
CA GLY A 122 -2.16 1.26 24.93
C GLY A 122 -1.65 2.63 25.35
N LYS A 123 -1.21 3.49 24.42
CA LYS A 123 -1.00 4.92 24.69
C LYS A 123 -2.35 5.61 24.91
N SER A 124 -2.45 6.55 25.85
CA SER A 124 -3.67 7.32 26.07
C SER A 124 -3.88 8.42 25.03
N MET A 125 -2.79 8.95 24.47
CA MET A 125 -2.80 9.98 23.42
C MET A 125 -1.51 9.91 22.59
N PRO A 126 -1.54 10.31 21.32
CA PRO A 126 -0.34 10.39 20.49
C PRO A 126 0.57 11.55 20.91
N ASP A 127 1.89 11.39 20.69
CA ASP A 127 2.88 12.45 20.92
C ASP A 127 2.62 13.71 20.07
N ALA A 128 1.91 13.56 18.94
CA ALA A 128 1.44 14.69 18.14
C ALA A 128 0.53 15.62 18.95
N LEU A 129 -0.41 15.08 19.74
CA LEU A 129 -1.36 15.84 20.54
C LEU A 129 -0.80 16.19 21.94
N SER A 130 0.01 15.33 22.55
CA SER A 130 0.56 15.62 23.89
C SER A 130 1.71 16.63 23.88
N LYS A 131 2.47 16.69 22.78
CA LYS A 131 3.73 17.44 22.71
C LYS A 131 3.83 18.31 21.45
N THR A 132 3.66 17.75 20.25
CA THR A 132 3.94 18.49 19.00
C THR A 132 3.01 19.69 18.80
N VAL A 133 1.69 19.52 18.93
CA VAL A 133 0.73 20.63 18.79
C VAL A 133 0.88 21.65 19.91
N PRO A 134 1.00 21.27 21.19
CA PRO A 134 1.36 22.21 22.26
C PRO A 134 2.60 23.05 21.99
N PHE A 135 3.67 22.40 21.54
CA PHE A 135 4.93 23.05 21.20
C PHE A 135 4.75 24.05 20.06
N TRP A 136 3.98 23.67 19.04
CA TRP A 136 3.61 24.54 17.93
C TRP A 136 2.79 25.75 18.40
N CYS A 137 1.77 25.54 19.24
CA CYS A 137 0.94 26.63 19.79
C CYS A 137 1.82 27.65 20.54
N CYS A 138 2.77 27.17 21.35
CA CYS A 138 3.68 28.06 22.08
C CYS A 138 4.61 28.85 21.15
N VAL A 139 5.20 28.22 20.12
CA VAL A 139 6.02 28.92 19.12
C VAL A 139 5.22 30.00 18.39
N ILE A 140 4.00 29.68 17.94
CA ILE A 140 3.13 30.65 17.24
C ILE A 140 2.71 31.78 18.19
N ASN A 141 2.29 31.45 19.41
CA ASN A 141 1.91 32.45 20.41
C ASN A 141 3.05 33.43 20.69
N ARG A 142 4.28 32.93 20.88
CA ARG A 142 5.45 33.81 21.11
C ARG A 142 5.85 34.60 19.88
N ALA A 143 5.74 34.03 18.68
CA ALA A 143 6.03 34.74 17.44
C ALA A 143 5.05 35.90 17.21
N LEU A 144 3.76 35.71 17.53
CA LEU A 144 2.71 36.70 17.27
C LEU A 144 2.52 37.70 18.42
N PHE A 145 2.56 37.24 19.67
CA PHE A 145 2.25 38.06 20.85
C PHE A 145 3.48 38.42 21.69
N GLY A 146 4.65 37.83 21.44
CA GLY A 146 5.82 37.94 22.32
C GLY A 146 6.40 39.36 22.47
N ILE A 147 6.12 40.26 21.50
CA ILE A 147 6.49 41.68 21.61
C ILE A 147 5.55 42.42 22.56
N GLU A 148 4.25 42.18 22.45
CA GLU A 148 3.20 42.91 23.19
C GLU A 148 2.98 42.34 24.61
N ARG A 149 3.17 41.03 24.79
CA ARG A 149 2.80 40.27 26.00
C ARG A 149 3.99 39.51 26.58
N LYS A 150 5.17 40.12 26.55
CA LYS A 150 6.39 39.47 27.04
C LYS A 150 6.25 39.07 28.51
N GLY A 151 6.40 37.78 28.80
CA GLY A 151 6.28 37.23 30.17
C GLY A 151 4.86 36.90 30.60
N ASP A 152 3.86 37.04 29.72
CA ASP A 152 2.49 36.58 29.98
C ASP A 152 2.45 35.05 30.03
N GLU A 153 1.89 34.50 31.12
CA GLU A 153 1.74 33.05 31.32
C GLU A 153 0.91 32.39 30.20
N ALA A 154 0.06 33.16 29.52
CA ALA A 154 -0.68 32.65 28.37
C ALA A 154 0.21 32.22 27.20
N LEU A 155 1.47 32.68 27.15
CA LEU A 155 2.49 32.32 26.15
C LEU A 155 3.41 31.17 26.61
N ASN A 156 3.14 30.54 27.75
CA ASN A 156 3.90 29.39 28.23
C ASN A 156 3.57 28.12 27.42
N LEU A 157 4.44 27.11 27.51
CA LEU A 157 4.16 25.78 27.00
C LEU A 157 3.18 25.04 27.92
N PHE A 158 2.01 24.69 27.38
CA PHE A 158 1.00 23.89 28.07
C PHE A 158 1.07 22.45 27.60
N THR A 159 1.47 21.51 28.45
CA THR A 159 1.45 20.07 28.14
C THR A 159 0.58 19.30 29.13
N PRO A 160 0.01 18.13 28.75
CA PRO A 160 -0.84 17.35 29.64
C PRO A 160 0.02 16.63 30.70
N PRO A 161 -0.16 16.90 32.01
CA PRO A 161 0.71 16.36 33.07
C PRO A 161 0.70 14.83 33.18
N ASN A 162 -0.37 14.18 32.70
CA ASN A 162 -0.51 12.72 32.69
C ASN A 162 0.30 12.03 31.58
N ALA A 163 0.81 12.78 30.58
CA ALA A 163 1.61 12.23 29.48
C ALA A 163 2.98 12.89 29.32
N VAL A 164 3.19 14.08 29.91
CA VAL A 164 4.44 14.83 29.86
C VAL A 164 4.86 15.20 31.28
N SER A 165 6.00 14.68 31.73
CA SER A 165 6.54 15.02 33.05
C SER A 165 6.97 16.48 33.12
N GLU A 166 7.00 17.06 34.31
CA GLU A 166 7.48 18.44 34.52
C GLU A 166 8.92 18.65 34.02
N SER A 167 9.80 17.67 34.27
CA SER A 167 11.18 17.70 33.76
C SER A 167 11.24 17.71 32.23
N GLU A 168 10.38 16.95 31.56
CA GLU A 168 10.28 16.97 30.10
C GLU A 168 9.73 18.31 29.61
N ASN A 169 8.67 18.85 30.24
CA ASN A 169 8.11 20.15 29.89
C ASN A 169 9.18 21.26 29.97
N VAL A 170 9.97 21.31 31.06
CA VAL A 170 11.06 22.30 31.20
C VAL A 170 12.12 22.15 30.11
N GLN A 171 12.46 20.92 29.72
CA GLN A 171 13.43 20.68 28.64
C GLN A 171 12.89 21.11 27.27
N MET A 172 11.60 20.87 27.01
CA MET A 172 10.91 21.35 25.81
C MET A 172 10.93 22.88 25.78
N GLU A 173 10.46 23.51 26.85
CA GLU A 173 10.35 24.96 27.01
C GLU A 173 11.66 25.69 26.69
N ARG A 174 12.82 25.15 27.12
CA ARG A 174 14.16 25.69 26.81
C ARG A 174 14.48 25.79 25.32
N ARG A 175 13.84 24.99 24.46
CA ARG A 175 14.09 24.99 23.01
C ARG A 175 13.20 25.97 22.24
N ILE A 176 12.10 26.42 22.83
CA ILE A 176 11.05 27.17 22.12
C ILE A 176 11.58 28.46 21.51
N ASN A 177 12.35 29.25 22.26
CA ASN A 177 12.83 30.55 21.78
C ASN A 177 13.75 30.42 20.55
N GLY A 178 14.57 29.37 20.50
CA GLY A 178 15.40 29.07 19.32
C GLY A 178 14.56 28.71 18.09
N PHE A 179 13.41 28.05 18.28
CA PHE A 179 12.49 27.76 17.18
C PHE A 179 11.64 28.96 16.77
N VAL A 180 11.29 29.84 17.70
CA VAL A 180 10.66 31.13 17.38
C VAL A 180 11.59 31.94 16.46
N GLN A 181 12.88 32.05 16.80
CA GLN A 181 13.88 32.72 15.97
C GLN A 181 14.00 32.06 14.59
N GLN A 182 14.15 30.72 14.54
CA GLN A 182 14.20 30.01 13.25
C GLN A 182 12.94 30.21 12.40
N PHE A 183 11.76 30.22 13.02
CA PHE A 183 10.50 30.48 12.31
C PHE A 183 10.49 31.87 11.69
N LEU A 184 10.89 32.90 12.45
CA LEU A 184 10.95 34.28 11.98
C LEU A 184 12.02 34.47 10.88
N ASP A 185 13.23 33.96 11.11
CA ASP A 185 14.39 34.22 10.27
C ASP A 185 14.38 33.41 8.97
N ILE A 186 13.94 32.14 9.04
CA ILE A 186 13.97 31.19 7.90
C ILE A 186 12.66 31.24 7.11
N CYS A 187 11.52 31.16 7.80
CA CYS A 187 10.24 31.11 7.09
C CYS A 187 9.75 32.50 6.68
N LYS A 188 10.20 33.56 7.36
CA LYS A 188 9.80 34.96 7.14
C LYS A 188 8.28 35.11 6.97
N PRO A 189 7.50 34.65 7.95
CA PRO A 189 6.04 34.71 7.90
C PRO A 189 5.54 36.17 7.92
N ASP A 190 4.38 36.42 7.32
CA ASP A 190 3.66 37.69 7.45
C ASP A 190 3.02 37.79 8.85
N ILE A 191 3.83 38.23 9.81
CA ILE A 191 3.43 38.37 11.22
C ILE A 191 2.22 39.31 11.38
N PRO A 192 2.18 40.51 10.77
CA PRO A 192 1.00 41.38 10.86
C PRO A 192 -0.29 40.70 10.39
N SER A 193 -0.26 40.03 9.25
CA SER A 193 -1.42 39.30 8.73
C SER A 193 -1.84 38.17 9.67
N MET A 194 -0.90 37.36 10.15
CA MET A 194 -1.19 36.28 11.10
C MET A 194 -1.71 36.80 12.45
N ARG A 195 -1.14 37.89 12.97
CA ARG A 195 -1.55 38.52 14.23
C ARG A 195 -2.97 39.08 14.13
N SER A 196 -3.37 39.58 12.97
CA SER A 196 -4.73 40.07 12.73
C SER A 196 -5.80 38.97 12.79
N LYS A 197 -5.43 37.71 12.56
CA LYS A 197 -6.32 36.54 12.62
C LYS A 197 -6.59 36.04 14.04
N LEU A 198 -5.75 36.41 15.02
CA LEU A 198 -5.87 35.93 16.38
C LEU A 198 -6.02 37.10 17.34
N ARG A 199 -7.15 37.16 18.04
CA ARG A 199 -7.35 38.15 19.10
C ARG A 199 -6.58 37.78 20.37
N TYR A 200 -6.54 36.48 20.67
CA TYR A 200 -5.92 35.92 21.87
C TYR A 200 -4.92 34.80 21.53
N PRO A 201 -4.03 34.42 22.46
CA PRO A 201 -3.16 33.26 22.27
C PRO A 201 -3.95 31.95 22.12
N LEU A 202 -3.37 30.99 21.41
CA LEU A 202 -3.89 29.62 21.30
C LEU A 202 -3.66 28.85 22.60
N ARG A 203 -4.65 28.06 23.05
CA ARG A 203 -4.50 27.18 24.22
C ARG A 203 -4.86 25.74 23.87
N PRO A 204 -3.93 24.77 23.98
CA PRO A 204 -4.26 23.38 23.81
C PRO A 204 -5.08 22.87 25.00
N LEU A 205 -6.13 22.10 24.71
CA LEU A 205 -6.95 21.35 25.67
C LEU A 205 -6.96 19.88 25.24
N TRP A 206 -6.93 18.90 26.15
CA TRP A 206 -6.84 17.48 25.77
C TRP A 206 -8.12 16.74 26.09
N VAL A 207 -8.65 16.04 25.10
CA VAL A 207 -9.87 15.24 25.22
C VAL A 207 -9.57 13.82 24.73
N THR A 208 -9.95 12.85 25.56
CA THR A 208 -9.86 11.41 25.26
C THR A 208 -11.21 10.77 25.59
N GLN A 209 -11.48 9.55 25.14
CA GLN A 209 -12.74 8.85 25.49
C GLN A 209 -12.96 8.64 27.00
N ALA A 210 -11.91 8.76 27.83
CA ALA A 210 -12.05 8.72 29.29
C ALA A 210 -12.44 10.08 29.91
N SER A 211 -12.52 11.14 29.11
CA SER A 211 -12.77 12.50 29.57
C SER A 211 -14.28 12.74 29.65
N THR A 212 -14.72 13.48 30.66
CA THR A 212 -16.10 13.95 30.72
C THR A 212 -16.24 15.17 29.82
N LEU A 213 -17.17 15.09 28.85
CA LEU A 213 -17.48 16.22 27.97
C LEU A 213 -18.32 17.27 28.73
N PRO A 214 -18.15 18.56 28.41
CA PRO A 214 -18.93 19.62 29.04
C PRO A 214 -20.42 19.46 28.72
N GLN A 215 -21.28 19.76 29.70
CA GLN A 215 -22.75 19.68 29.53
C GLN A 215 -23.32 20.84 28.73
N SER A 216 -22.62 21.97 28.70
CA SER A 216 -22.96 23.16 27.93
C SER A 216 -21.70 23.68 27.24
N VAL A 217 -21.88 24.34 26.09
CA VAL A 217 -20.77 24.92 25.33
C VAL A 217 -19.95 25.87 26.22
N PRO A 218 -18.64 25.63 26.44
CA PRO A 218 -17.82 26.50 27.27
C PRO A 218 -17.52 27.83 26.57
N GLU A 219 -17.54 28.92 27.32
CA GLU A 219 -17.06 30.22 26.84
C GLU A 219 -15.57 30.41 27.15
N PHE A 220 -14.79 30.85 26.15
CA PHE A 220 -13.37 31.12 26.28
C PHE A 220 -13.07 32.59 25.97
N SER A 221 -12.88 33.41 27.01
CA SER A 221 -12.74 34.87 26.88
C SER A 221 -11.30 35.37 26.71
N GLU A 222 -10.30 34.55 27.05
CA GLU A 222 -8.89 34.97 27.13
C GLU A 222 -7.95 34.19 26.21
N PHE A 223 -8.44 33.18 25.50
CA PHE A 223 -7.67 32.35 24.60
C PHE A 223 -8.56 31.69 23.56
N HIS A 224 -7.95 31.24 22.45
CA HIS A 224 -8.62 30.39 21.47
C HIS A 224 -8.36 28.91 21.79
N PRO A 225 -9.37 28.09 22.09
CA PRO A 225 -9.19 26.68 22.40
C PRO A 225 -8.76 25.89 21.15
N VAL A 226 -7.71 25.09 21.31
CA VAL A 226 -7.30 24.06 20.37
C VAL A 226 -7.53 22.73 21.07
N VAL A 227 -8.72 22.15 20.88
CA VAL A 227 -9.11 20.89 21.51
C VAL A 227 -8.44 19.72 20.80
N LEU A 228 -7.56 19.03 21.49
CA LEU A 228 -6.76 17.93 21.00
C LEU A 228 -7.46 16.61 21.33
N CYS A 229 -8.26 16.14 20.39
CA CYS A 229 -9.12 14.97 20.54
C CYS A 229 -8.37 13.71 20.11
N THR A 230 -8.08 12.83 21.08
CA THR A 230 -7.67 11.45 20.78
C THR A 230 -8.92 10.62 20.52
N ALA A 231 -9.14 10.25 19.25
CA ALA A 231 -10.37 9.59 18.81
C ALA A 231 -10.62 8.25 19.51
N SER A 232 -9.60 7.40 19.58
CA SER A 232 -9.73 6.03 20.09
C SER A 232 -9.63 5.91 21.60
N ARG A 233 -10.42 5.03 22.20
CA ARG A 233 -10.26 4.66 23.61
C ARG A 233 -8.95 3.88 23.83
N ARG A 234 -8.39 4.05 25.01
CA ARG A 234 -7.19 3.32 25.43
C ARG A 234 -7.54 1.89 25.80
N VAL A 235 -6.87 0.93 25.18
CA VAL A 235 -6.95 -0.50 25.51
C VAL A 235 -5.79 -0.84 26.45
N ARG A 236 -6.10 -1.37 27.64
CA ARG A 236 -5.10 -1.79 28.66
C ARG A 236 -4.87 -3.31 28.54
N GLY A 237 -4.22 -3.76 27.47
CA GLY A 237 -4.00 -5.19 27.23
C GLY A 237 -3.72 -5.52 25.76
N ALA A 238 -3.92 -6.79 25.38
CA ALA A 238 -3.86 -7.23 23.99
C ALA A 238 -5.20 -6.96 23.30
N GLU A 239 -5.19 -6.42 22.08
CA GLU A 239 -6.42 -6.05 21.33
C GLU A 239 -7.42 -7.21 21.16
N ALA A 240 -6.97 -8.46 21.21
CA ALA A 240 -7.82 -9.65 21.19
C ALA A 240 -8.80 -9.75 22.38
N SER A 241 -8.56 -9.03 23.50
CA SER A 241 -9.47 -9.03 24.66
C SER A 241 -10.65 -8.08 24.53
N GLU A 242 -10.71 -7.26 23.47
CA GLU A 242 -11.64 -6.13 23.35
C GLU A 242 -12.85 -6.42 22.45
N GLY A 243 -13.17 -7.70 22.20
CA GLY A 243 -14.35 -8.09 21.43
C GLY A 243 -14.35 -7.57 19.98
N GLY A 244 -13.17 -7.42 19.37
CA GLY A 244 -13.02 -6.91 18.00
C GLY A 244 -12.80 -5.41 17.88
N TYR A 245 -12.77 -4.65 18.98
CA TYR A 245 -12.35 -3.25 18.95
C TYR A 245 -10.82 -3.12 18.81
N ILE A 246 -10.38 -2.23 17.92
CA ILE A 246 -8.97 -1.94 17.67
C ILE A 246 -8.72 -0.48 18.01
N GLN A 247 -7.95 -0.24 19.07
CA GLN A 247 -7.48 1.09 19.39
C GLN A 247 -6.65 1.67 18.22
N GLY A 248 -6.95 2.89 17.79
CA GLY A 248 -6.20 3.59 16.75
C GLY A 248 -6.21 2.85 15.42
N ALA A 249 -7.36 2.28 15.04
CA ALA A 249 -7.45 1.37 13.91
C ALA A 249 -6.95 1.96 12.57
N ALA A 250 -7.07 3.28 12.40
CA ALA A 250 -6.60 4.04 11.24
C ALA A 250 -5.15 4.56 11.34
N ASP A 251 -4.49 4.42 12.49
CA ASP A 251 -3.04 4.61 12.55
C ASP A 251 -2.37 3.55 11.63
N ASP A 252 -1.20 3.84 11.05
CA ASP A 252 -0.57 3.12 9.90
C ASP A 252 -1.57 2.36 8.99
N HIS A 253 -2.62 3.04 8.51
CA HIS A 253 -3.66 2.44 7.68
C HIS A 253 -3.14 1.88 6.36
N GLU A 254 -1.96 2.31 5.92
CA GLU A 254 -1.27 1.81 4.73
C GLU A 254 -1.01 0.30 4.80
N ALA A 255 -0.98 -0.30 6.00
CA ALA A 255 -0.77 -1.73 6.19
C ALA A 255 -2.01 -2.60 5.95
N TRP A 256 -3.23 -2.04 5.94
CA TRP A 256 -4.47 -2.81 5.87
C TRP A 256 -5.54 -2.24 4.93
N SER A 257 -5.46 -0.96 4.57
CA SER A 257 -6.54 -0.27 3.84
C SER A 257 -6.73 -0.76 2.41
N HIS A 258 -5.78 -1.50 1.83
CA HIS A 258 -5.83 -1.93 0.42
C HIS A 258 -6.07 -0.77 -0.57
N GLY A 259 -5.58 0.43 -0.25
CA GLY A 259 -5.79 1.63 -1.05
C GLY A 259 -7.09 2.39 -0.75
N LEU A 260 -7.93 1.89 0.15
CA LEU A 260 -9.12 2.59 0.63
C LEU A 260 -8.70 3.93 1.27
N THR A 261 -9.35 5.01 0.82
CA THR A 261 -9.15 6.36 1.35
C THR A 261 -10.28 6.73 2.31
N PRO A 262 -10.10 7.69 3.24
CA PRO A 262 -11.19 8.14 4.11
C PRO A 262 -12.44 8.59 3.34
N PRO A 263 -12.34 9.38 2.24
CA PRO A 263 -13.53 9.73 1.46
C PRO A 263 -14.26 8.54 0.85
N LEU A 264 -13.52 7.58 0.29
CA LEU A 264 -14.13 6.35 -0.23
C LEU A 264 -14.80 5.53 0.87
N PHE A 265 -14.16 5.43 2.04
CA PHE A 265 -14.74 4.74 3.18
C PHE A 265 -16.06 5.39 3.60
N TRP A 266 -16.08 6.69 3.88
CA TRP A 266 -17.28 7.39 4.34
C TRP A 266 -18.41 7.38 3.31
N SER A 267 -18.07 7.52 2.02
CA SER A 267 -19.06 7.51 0.94
C SER A 267 -19.68 6.12 0.69
N ASN A 268 -19.00 5.05 1.10
CA ASN A 268 -19.43 3.66 0.92
C ASN A 268 -19.53 2.91 2.26
N LYS A 269 -19.70 3.63 3.37
CA LYS A 269 -19.56 3.10 4.74
C LYS A 269 -20.47 1.89 4.97
N ASP A 270 -21.76 2.05 4.74
CA ASP A 270 -22.74 1.00 5.05
C ASP A 270 -22.52 -0.25 4.20
N GLU A 271 -22.12 -0.08 2.94
CA GLU A 271 -21.82 -1.19 2.05
C GLU A 271 -20.55 -1.93 2.48
N LEU A 272 -19.49 -1.21 2.84
CA LEU A 272 -18.26 -1.79 3.35
C LEU A 272 -18.48 -2.53 4.67
N LEU A 273 -19.23 -1.94 5.62
CA LEU A 273 -19.52 -2.57 6.91
C LEU A 273 -20.39 -3.83 6.79
N ARG A 274 -21.21 -3.93 5.73
CA ARG A 274 -22.06 -5.11 5.46
C ARG A 274 -21.37 -6.18 4.61
N THR A 275 -20.20 -5.89 4.05
CA THR A 275 -19.43 -6.83 3.24
C THR A 275 -18.68 -7.81 4.14
N ASN A 276 -18.70 -9.10 3.80
CA ASN A 276 -17.97 -10.11 4.56
C ASN A 276 -16.46 -9.88 4.48
N GLU A 277 -15.72 -10.28 5.53
CA GLU A 277 -14.25 -10.07 5.61
C GLU A 277 -13.49 -10.65 4.41
N GLU A 278 -13.93 -11.81 3.88
CA GLU A 278 -13.29 -12.46 2.72
C GLU A 278 -13.48 -11.66 1.42
N ASP A 279 -14.60 -10.95 1.29
CA ASP A 279 -14.96 -10.15 0.12
C ASP A 279 -14.49 -8.69 0.22
N LEU A 280 -14.12 -8.22 1.42
CA LEU A 280 -13.71 -6.83 1.64
C LEU A 280 -12.52 -6.39 0.77
N PRO A 281 -11.43 -7.16 0.62
CA PRO A 281 -10.31 -6.76 -0.23
C PRO A 281 -10.69 -6.59 -1.70
N SER A 282 -11.52 -7.49 -2.25
CA SER A 282 -11.97 -7.42 -3.65
C SER A 282 -12.95 -6.25 -3.84
N ARG A 283 -13.81 -6.00 -2.84
CA ARG A 283 -14.72 -4.85 -2.84
C ARG A 283 -13.98 -3.52 -2.79
N ILE A 284 -12.98 -3.40 -1.92
CA ILE A 284 -12.13 -2.22 -1.82
C ILE A 284 -11.41 -1.99 -3.15
N ALA A 285 -10.81 -3.03 -3.75
CA ALA A 285 -10.15 -2.91 -5.05
C ALA A 285 -11.10 -2.44 -6.15
N LYS A 286 -12.37 -2.88 -6.12
CA LYS A 286 -13.41 -2.40 -7.03
C LYS A 286 -13.72 -0.92 -6.79
N LEU A 287 -13.91 -0.48 -5.54
CA LEU A 287 -14.15 0.94 -5.23
C LEU A 287 -12.98 1.82 -5.64
N VAL A 288 -11.75 1.41 -5.35
CA VAL A 288 -10.52 2.15 -5.72
C VAL A 288 -10.34 2.23 -7.24
N SER A 289 -10.71 1.19 -7.99
CA SER A 289 -10.63 1.23 -9.46
C SER A 289 -11.79 2.01 -10.10
N GLN A 290 -12.94 2.08 -9.44
CA GLN A 290 -14.10 2.86 -9.87
C GLN A 290 -14.05 4.33 -9.44
N GLU A 291 -13.19 4.66 -8.47
CA GLU A 291 -12.83 6.03 -8.14
C GLU A 291 -12.21 6.67 -9.39
N ARG A 292 -13.06 7.31 -10.20
CA ARG A 292 -12.60 8.36 -11.09
C ARG A 292 -11.90 9.34 -10.17
N GLY A 293 -10.57 9.48 -10.30
CA GLY A 293 -9.82 10.40 -9.45
C GLY A 293 -10.60 11.70 -9.38
N SER A 294 -10.89 12.17 -8.15
CA SER A 294 -11.69 13.39 -7.96
C SER A 294 -11.18 14.44 -8.93
N ASP A 295 -12.06 15.18 -9.61
CA ASP A 295 -11.67 16.23 -10.55
C ASP A 295 -10.42 16.95 -10.03
N ALA A 296 -9.34 16.96 -10.81
CA ALA A 296 -8.06 17.39 -10.30
C ALA A 296 -8.08 18.90 -10.02
N ILE A 297 -8.47 19.27 -8.80
CA ILE A 297 -8.53 20.66 -8.35
C ILE A 297 -7.10 21.18 -8.23
N ALA A 298 -6.73 22.02 -9.17
CA ALA A 298 -5.42 22.65 -9.19
C ALA A 298 -5.27 23.60 -7.99
N THR A 299 -4.29 23.30 -7.13
CA THR A 299 -3.99 24.12 -5.96
C THR A 299 -3.06 25.25 -6.36
N LEU A 300 -3.49 26.51 -6.18
CA LEU A 300 -2.62 27.68 -6.29
C LEU A 300 -1.57 27.69 -5.17
N ILE A 301 -0.30 27.81 -5.52
CA ILE A 301 0.80 27.89 -4.56
C ILE A 301 1.04 29.35 -4.17
N LYS A 302 0.53 29.77 -3.01
CA LYS A 302 0.75 31.12 -2.45
C LYS A 302 2.17 31.24 -1.91
N PRO A 303 2.81 32.43 -1.96
CA PRO A 303 2.28 33.74 -2.37
C PRO A 303 2.28 33.98 -3.89
N THR A 304 2.62 32.98 -4.71
CA THR A 304 2.54 33.16 -6.17
C THR A 304 1.09 33.37 -6.60
N LYS A 305 0.91 34.02 -7.76
CA LYS A 305 -0.40 34.30 -8.36
C LYS A 305 -0.72 33.40 -9.56
N ALA A 306 0.22 32.56 -9.97
CA ALA A 306 0.20 31.91 -11.27
C ALA A 306 0.69 30.46 -11.28
N LEU A 307 1.34 29.97 -10.22
CA LEU A 307 1.83 28.59 -10.13
C LEU A 307 0.79 27.69 -9.47
N HIS A 308 0.40 26.62 -10.16
CA HIS A 308 -0.56 25.65 -9.67
C HIS A 308 0.01 24.24 -9.70
N VAL A 309 -0.38 23.43 -8.71
CA VAL A 309 -0.03 22.01 -8.62
C VAL A 309 -1.30 21.18 -8.62
N SER A 310 -1.34 20.11 -9.41
CA SER A 310 -2.50 19.23 -9.48
C SER A 310 -2.13 17.77 -9.77
N ALA A 311 -3.10 16.87 -9.60
CA ALA A 311 -3.06 15.57 -10.24
C ALA A 311 -3.22 15.75 -11.77
N ASN A 312 -2.82 14.75 -12.56
CA ASN A 312 -2.90 14.83 -14.03
C ASN A 312 -4.22 14.30 -14.61
N GLN A 313 -5.00 13.53 -13.85
CA GLN A 313 -6.27 12.96 -14.30
C GLN A 313 -7.36 14.04 -14.29
N SER A 314 -8.10 14.17 -15.40
CA SER A 314 -9.24 15.11 -15.51
C SER A 314 -8.92 16.56 -15.13
N VAL A 315 -7.68 17.01 -15.33
CA VAL A 315 -7.28 18.38 -15.03
C VAL A 315 -7.76 19.32 -16.14
N ASP A 316 -8.41 20.43 -15.77
CA ASP A 316 -8.74 21.50 -16.72
C ASP A 316 -7.47 22.28 -17.09
N LEU A 317 -7.11 22.23 -18.37
CA LEU A 317 -5.90 22.86 -18.91
C LEU A 317 -6.16 24.25 -19.49
N THR A 318 -7.41 24.66 -19.68
CA THR A 318 -7.80 25.86 -20.44
C THR A 318 -7.30 27.18 -19.83
N SER A 319 -7.00 27.16 -18.53
CA SER A 319 -6.55 28.32 -17.77
C SER A 319 -5.02 28.53 -17.76
N TYR A 320 -4.25 27.67 -18.43
CA TYR A 320 -2.78 27.63 -18.29
C TYR A 320 -2.03 27.88 -19.61
N ASP A 321 -1.06 28.79 -19.57
CA ASP A 321 -0.18 29.06 -20.71
C ASP A 321 0.95 28.01 -20.81
N THR A 322 1.43 27.54 -19.65
CA THR A 322 2.53 26.57 -19.52
C THR A 322 2.10 25.35 -18.70
N VAL A 323 2.39 24.15 -19.19
CA VAL A 323 2.11 22.89 -18.49
C VAL A 323 3.38 22.05 -18.37
N ILE A 324 3.69 21.59 -17.16
CA ILE A 324 4.81 20.70 -16.86
C ILE A 324 4.26 19.40 -16.28
N SER A 325 4.46 18.28 -16.95
CA SER A 325 3.95 16.98 -16.51
C SER A 325 5.09 16.06 -16.06
N CYS A 326 4.98 15.50 -14.87
CA CYS A 326 5.87 14.46 -14.33
C CYS A 326 5.16 13.10 -14.36
N THR A 327 5.01 12.54 -15.55
CA THR A 327 4.19 11.34 -15.82
C THR A 327 4.96 10.31 -16.64
N PRO A 328 4.60 9.01 -16.58
CA PRO A 328 5.24 7.99 -17.41
C PRO A 328 5.09 8.30 -18.90
N GLU A 329 3.86 8.61 -19.32
CA GLU A 329 3.51 8.99 -20.68
C GLU A 329 3.12 10.48 -20.76
N PRO A 330 3.29 11.15 -21.91
CA PRO A 330 2.87 12.54 -22.07
C PRO A 330 1.35 12.68 -21.96
N LEU A 331 0.87 13.87 -21.57
CA LEU A 331 -0.55 14.19 -21.62
C LEU A 331 -1.06 14.14 -23.08
N PRO A 332 -2.35 13.81 -23.30
CA PRO A 332 -2.91 13.74 -24.65
C PRO A 332 -2.70 15.06 -25.41
N HIS A 333 -2.12 14.96 -26.61
CA HIS A 333 -1.80 16.11 -27.43
C HIS A 333 -3.03 17.00 -27.73
N ALA A 334 -4.17 16.36 -28.03
CA ALA A 334 -5.42 17.06 -28.30
C ALA A 334 -5.85 17.95 -27.12
N SER A 335 -5.80 17.42 -25.89
CA SER A 335 -6.17 18.17 -24.69
C SER A 335 -5.30 19.40 -24.46
N LEU A 336 -3.99 19.30 -24.72
CA LEU A 336 -3.07 20.44 -24.60
C LEU A 336 -3.30 21.49 -25.69
N ARG A 337 -3.48 21.05 -26.94
CA ARG A 337 -3.71 21.93 -28.09
C ARG A 337 -5.05 22.65 -27.98
N ASP A 338 -6.12 21.92 -27.69
CA ASP A 338 -7.48 22.46 -27.63
C ASP A 338 -7.65 23.42 -26.43
N ALA A 339 -6.89 23.20 -25.35
CA ALA A 339 -6.79 24.12 -24.22
C ALA A 339 -5.94 25.39 -24.50
N GLY A 340 -5.26 25.47 -25.65
CA GLY A 340 -4.44 26.63 -26.02
C GLY A 340 -3.11 26.73 -25.26
N VAL A 341 -2.58 25.61 -24.74
CA VAL A 341 -1.28 25.58 -24.06
C VAL A 341 -0.17 25.96 -25.03
N LYS A 342 0.68 26.92 -24.65
CA LYS A 342 1.74 27.47 -25.51
C LYS A 342 3.08 26.78 -25.30
N ALA A 343 3.33 26.31 -24.08
CA ALA A 343 4.55 25.62 -23.70
C ALA A 343 4.23 24.39 -22.87
N TYR A 344 4.67 23.24 -23.36
CA TYR A 344 4.53 21.96 -22.69
C TYR A 344 5.90 21.33 -22.47
N LEU A 345 6.19 20.97 -21.22
CA LEU A 345 7.38 20.24 -20.82
C LEU A 345 6.98 18.91 -20.19
N HIS A 346 7.23 17.81 -20.90
CA HIS A 346 7.04 16.46 -20.37
C HIS A 346 8.33 15.97 -19.72
N LEU A 347 8.27 15.72 -18.41
CA LEU A 347 9.33 15.09 -17.62
C LEU A 347 8.98 13.60 -17.44
N PRO A 348 9.52 12.69 -18.26
CA PRO A 348 9.18 11.26 -18.21
C PRO A 348 9.65 10.66 -16.90
N CYS A 349 8.69 10.33 -16.02
CA CYS A 349 8.96 9.81 -14.68
C CYS A 349 8.02 8.65 -14.35
N GLN A 350 8.57 7.56 -13.82
CA GLN A 350 7.77 6.47 -13.27
C GLN A 350 7.05 6.88 -11.97
N THR A 351 6.21 6.00 -11.42
CA THR A 351 5.55 6.24 -10.13
C THR A 351 6.42 5.82 -8.94
N GLY A 352 6.14 6.38 -7.77
CA GLY A 352 6.82 6.01 -6.52
C GLY A 352 8.32 6.34 -6.50
N LYS A 353 9.10 5.49 -5.82
CA LYS A 353 10.54 5.74 -5.57
C LYS A 353 11.38 5.80 -6.86
N LEU A 354 11.02 5.02 -7.88
CA LEU A 354 11.69 5.06 -9.18
C LEU A 354 11.47 6.42 -9.86
N GLY A 355 10.24 6.95 -9.77
CA GLY A 355 9.92 8.30 -10.20
C GLY A 355 10.79 9.38 -9.59
N SER A 356 11.07 9.33 -8.29
CA SER A 356 11.97 10.30 -7.63
C SER A 356 13.39 10.25 -8.18
N ARG A 357 13.88 9.08 -8.60
CA ARG A 357 15.19 8.93 -9.24
C ARG A 357 15.16 9.52 -10.65
N ASP A 358 14.15 9.17 -11.44
CA ASP A 358 14.00 9.67 -12.81
C ASP A 358 13.89 11.20 -12.81
N LEU A 359 13.08 11.76 -11.90
CA LEU A 359 12.92 13.20 -11.71
C LEU A 359 14.25 13.92 -11.52
N ARG A 360 15.23 13.33 -10.82
CA ARG A 360 16.57 13.90 -10.65
C ARG A 360 17.27 14.17 -11.99
N ASN A 361 17.09 13.27 -12.94
CA ASN A 361 17.70 13.35 -14.27
C ASN A 361 16.92 14.29 -15.20
N GLN A 362 15.60 14.43 -14.98
CA GLN A 362 14.73 15.25 -15.82
C GLN A 362 14.64 16.73 -15.37
N LEU A 363 14.75 17.01 -14.06
CA LEU A 363 14.64 18.37 -13.49
C LEU A 363 15.55 19.43 -14.13
N PRO A 364 16.79 19.15 -14.58
CA PRO A 364 17.60 20.15 -15.27
C PRO A 364 16.94 20.74 -16.52
N ALA A 365 15.96 20.04 -17.13
CA ALA A 365 15.18 20.57 -18.24
C ALA A 365 14.36 21.82 -17.88
N LEU A 366 14.09 22.08 -16.59
CA LEU A 366 13.42 23.30 -16.15
C LEU A 366 14.17 24.57 -16.59
N HIS A 367 15.51 24.51 -16.75
CA HIS A 367 16.29 25.64 -17.23
C HIS A 367 15.86 26.15 -18.62
N GLN A 368 15.20 25.31 -19.43
CA GLN A 368 14.69 25.69 -20.73
C GLN A 368 13.49 26.64 -20.65
N LEU A 369 12.82 26.78 -19.49
CA LEU A 369 11.65 27.65 -19.34
C LEU A 369 11.95 29.12 -19.64
N GLY A 370 13.21 29.55 -19.54
CA GLY A 370 13.61 30.91 -19.95
C GLY A 370 13.43 31.20 -21.44
N SER A 371 13.34 30.17 -22.28
CA SER A 371 13.09 30.31 -23.73
C SER A 371 11.62 30.49 -24.10
N VAL A 372 10.70 30.36 -23.13
CA VAL A 372 9.24 30.37 -23.37
C VAL A 372 8.65 31.78 -23.41
N THR A 373 9.34 32.79 -22.88
CA THR A 373 8.78 34.14 -22.79
C THR A 373 8.78 34.86 -24.13
N ASP A 374 7.61 35.35 -24.54
CA ASP A 374 7.47 36.32 -25.63
C ASP A 374 7.99 37.69 -25.16
N PRO A 375 9.07 38.25 -25.77
CA PRO A 375 9.62 39.55 -25.40
C PRO A 375 8.61 40.70 -25.49
N GLN A 376 7.52 40.55 -26.27
CA GLN A 376 6.57 41.61 -26.59
C GLN A 376 5.39 41.74 -25.60
N ASN A 377 5.19 40.79 -24.69
CA ASN A 377 4.00 40.76 -23.82
C ASN A 377 4.36 40.63 -22.33
N LYS A 378 5.14 41.59 -21.82
CA LYS A 378 5.67 41.62 -20.44
C LYS A 378 4.61 41.81 -19.34
N GLU A 379 3.38 42.21 -19.69
CA GLU A 379 2.36 42.59 -18.70
C GLU A 379 1.45 41.43 -18.24
N LYS A 380 1.40 40.31 -18.99
CA LYS A 380 0.54 39.16 -18.63
C LYS A 380 1.33 38.11 -17.85
N ALA A 381 0.94 37.88 -16.59
CA ALA A 381 1.51 36.81 -15.77
C ALA A 381 1.23 35.42 -16.40
N ILE A 382 2.30 34.68 -16.71
CA ILE A 382 2.23 33.35 -17.31
C ILE A 382 1.71 32.36 -16.28
N LYS A 383 0.52 31.79 -16.52
CA LYS A 383 -0.05 30.76 -15.65
C LYS A 383 0.59 29.41 -15.94
N THR A 384 1.19 28.82 -14.91
CA THR A 384 1.91 27.54 -14.99
C THR A 384 1.20 26.47 -14.17
N LEU A 385 0.91 25.33 -14.78
CA LEU A 385 0.44 24.12 -14.11
C LEU A 385 1.55 23.08 -14.06
N ILE A 386 1.77 22.49 -12.89
CA ILE A 386 2.66 21.35 -12.70
C ILE A 386 1.85 20.15 -12.20
N CYS A 387 1.89 19.03 -12.92
CA CYS A 387 1.08 17.87 -12.56
C CYS A 387 1.85 16.54 -12.57
N CYS A 388 1.39 15.59 -11.77
CA CYS A 388 1.86 14.21 -11.75
C CYS A 388 0.67 13.29 -11.39
N PRO A 389 0.79 11.95 -11.43
CA PRO A 389 -0.32 11.03 -11.17
C PRO A 389 -1.12 11.33 -9.89
N THR A 390 -0.42 11.66 -8.80
CA THR A 390 -1.05 11.92 -7.50
C THR A 390 -1.23 13.40 -7.18
N GLY A 391 -0.54 14.30 -7.90
CA GLY A 391 -0.39 15.71 -7.55
C GLY A 391 0.34 16.01 -6.23
N LYS A 392 0.79 15.00 -5.49
CA LYS A 392 1.28 15.14 -4.10
C LYS A 392 2.77 14.89 -3.91
N ASP A 393 3.45 14.32 -4.92
CA ASP A 393 4.86 13.93 -4.80
C ASP A 393 5.76 14.58 -5.87
N LEU A 394 5.85 14.00 -7.07
CA LEU A 394 6.76 14.48 -8.11
C LEU A 394 6.43 15.90 -8.58
N ALA A 395 5.14 16.21 -8.77
CA ALA A 395 4.70 17.57 -9.11
C ALA A 395 5.10 18.58 -8.03
N VAL A 396 5.00 18.20 -6.76
CA VAL A 396 5.42 19.04 -5.62
C VAL A 396 6.93 19.25 -5.63
N GLY A 397 7.71 18.22 -5.94
CA GLY A 397 9.16 18.32 -6.12
C GLY A 397 9.55 19.27 -7.26
N THR A 398 8.89 19.16 -8.41
CA THR A 398 9.10 20.05 -9.56
C THR A 398 8.67 21.48 -9.27
N ALA A 399 7.53 21.68 -8.59
CA ALA A 399 7.09 22.99 -8.13
C ALA A 399 8.09 23.62 -7.16
N LEU A 400 8.66 22.83 -6.25
CA LEU A 400 9.70 23.31 -5.34
C LEU A 400 10.96 23.77 -6.10
N ALA A 401 11.40 23.00 -7.09
CA ALA A 401 12.52 23.39 -7.95
C ALA A 401 12.21 24.69 -8.73
N TYR A 402 11.01 24.78 -9.31
CA TYR A 402 10.53 25.98 -9.99
C TYR A 402 10.53 27.21 -9.06
N LEU A 403 10.02 27.09 -7.83
CA LEU A 403 10.00 28.16 -6.84
C LEU A 403 11.40 28.63 -6.43
N CYS A 404 12.37 27.72 -6.38
CA CYS A 404 13.75 28.06 -6.02
C CYS A 404 14.49 28.73 -7.18
N LEU A 405 14.21 28.30 -8.42
CA LEU A 405 14.84 28.83 -9.62
C LEU A 405 14.26 30.17 -10.06
N TYR A 406 12.94 30.30 -10.09
CA TYR A 406 12.27 31.37 -10.85
C TYR A 406 11.38 32.29 -10.03
N VAL A 407 11.29 32.10 -8.71
CA VAL A 407 10.37 32.89 -7.88
C VAL A 407 11.11 33.68 -6.80
N ASN A 408 10.86 34.98 -6.78
CA ASN A 408 11.41 35.89 -5.78
C ASN A 408 10.66 35.80 -4.44
N ASP A 409 11.11 36.55 -3.42
CA ASP A 409 10.53 36.48 -2.08
C ASP A 409 9.11 37.07 -1.98
N ASN A 410 8.70 37.87 -2.97
CA ASN A 410 7.35 38.43 -3.07
C ASN A 410 6.37 37.50 -3.82
N GLY A 411 6.83 36.34 -4.29
CA GLY A 411 6.02 35.40 -5.07
C GLY A 411 5.90 35.75 -6.55
N GLU A 412 6.72 36.67 -7.06
CA GLU A 412 6.74 37.05 -8.48
C GLU A 412 7.65 36.11 -9.27
N VAL A 413 7.21 35.77 -10.47
CA VAL A 413 7.89 34.83 -11.36
C VAL A 413 8.79 35.61 -12.33
N ASP A 414 10.08 35.28 -12.37
CA ASP A 414 11.03 35.70 -13.40
C ASP A 414 11.59 34.45 -14.08
N LEU A 415 11.06 34.10 -15.26
CA LEU A 415 11.56 32.96 -16.04
C LEU A 415 12.87 33.26 -16.78
N GLN A 416 13.22 34.54 -16.98
CA GLN A 416 14.38 34.96 -17.79
C GLN A 416 15.69 34.81 -17.01
N HIS A 417 15.65 35.06 -15.70
CA HIS A 417 16.83 35.02 -14.85
C HIS A 417 16.70 33.93 -13.78
N PRO A 418 16.99 32.65 -14.12
CA PRO A 418 17.03 31.60 -13.11
C PRO A 418 18.07 31.92 -12.04
N ARG A 419 17.69 31.71 -10.78
CA ARG A 419 18.59 31.81 -9.64
C ARG A 419 19.75 30.82 -9.80
N GLU A 420 20.96 31.33 -9.71
CA GLU A 420 22.18 30.51 -9.78
C GLU A 420 22.27 29.55 -8.60
N ALA A 421 22.84 28.36 -8.82
CA ALA A 421 22.97 27.31 -7.80
C ALA A 421 23.67 27.78 -6.51
N ARG A 422 24.67 28.69 -6.61
CA ARG A 422 25.36 29.27 -5.44
C ARG A 422 24.43 30.08 -4.51
N ASN A 423 23.30 30.54 -5.03
CA ASN A 423 22.31 31.33 -4.30
C ASN A 423 21.13 30.48 -3.80
N ILE A 424 21.19 29.15 -3.97
CA ILE A 424 20.16 28.20 -3.52
C ILE A 424 20.74 27.35 -2.40
N ASP A 425 20.37 27.67 -1.16
CA ASP A 425 20.80 26.94 0.02
C ASP A 425 19.65 26.11 0.63
N LYS A 426 19.97 25.33 1.67
CA LYS A 426 18.96 24.55 2.42
C LYS A 426 17.89 25.43 3.05
N THR A 427 18.19 26.69 3.34
CA THR A 427 17.29 27.65 3.96
C THR A 427 16.20 28.06 2.99
N LEU A 428 16.60 28.52 1.79
CA LEU A 428 15.69 28.90 0.71
C LEU A 428 14.77 27.74 0.32
N ILE A 429 15.31 26.52 0.16
CA ILE A 429 14.49 25.35 -0.20
C ILE A 429 13.45 25.05 0.89
N LYS A 430 13.81 25.12 2.17
CA LYS A 430 12.85 24.95 3.27
C LYS A 430 11.78 26.04 3.23
N GLN A 431 12.17 27.30 2.99
CA GLN A 431 11.25 28.42 2.88
C GLN A 431 10.25 28.20 1.72
N ARG A 432 10.72 27.86 0.52
CA ARG A 432 9.84 27.59 -0.64
C ARG A 432 8.97 26.35 -0.47
N LEU A 433 9.44 25.33 0.23
CA LEU A 433 8.60 24.16 0.57
C LEU A 433 7.51 24.53 1.59
N SER A 434 7.78 25.48 2.49
CA SER A 434 6.76 25.97 3.43
C SER A 434 5.60 26.68 2.71
N TRP A 435 5.86 27.34 1.58
CA TRP A 435 4.84 27.96 0.74
C TRP A 435 3.88 26.94 0.14
N ILE A 436 4.41 25.82 -0.35
CA ILE A 436 3.60 24.73 -0.90
C ILE A 436 2.72 24.09 0.18
N THR A 437 3.33 23.69 1.29
CA THR A 437 2.63 22.98 2.38
C THR A 437 1.63 23.86 3.14
N THR A 438 1.85 25.18 3.18
CA THR A 438 0.88 26.13 3.74
C THR A 438 -0.27 26.40 2.78
N SER A 439 -0.04 26.32 1.47
CA SER A 439 -1.09 26.45 0.46
C SER A 439 -2.03 25.24 0.46
N ASN A 440 -1.48 24.04 0.64
CA ASN A 440 -2.25 22.82 0.85
C ASN A 440 -1.40 21.79 1.64
N PRO A 441 -1.80 21.42 2.87
CA PRO A 441 -1.05 20.49 3.73
C PRO A 441 -0.87 19.08 3.15
N ALA A 442 -1.72 18.68 2.21
CA ALA A 442 -1.60 17.40 1.50
C ALA A 442 -0.44 17.38 0.50
N LEU A 443 0.09 18.55 0.09
CA LEU A 443 1.20 18.68 -0.85
C LEU A 443 2.54 18.58 -0.12
N ASN A 444 2.96 17.34 0.18
CA ASN A 444 4.21 17.07 0.88
C ASN A 444 5.00 15.99 0.13
N PRO A 445 6.15 16.34 -0.49
CA PRO A 445 6.87 15.40 -1.33
C PRO A 445 7.53 14.30 -0.48
N SER A 446 7.74 13.14 -1.08
CA SER A 446 8.45 12.04 -0.43
C SER A 446 9.90 12.44 -0.12
N ARG A 447 10.50 11.76 0.88
CA ARG A 447 11.92 11.99 1.22
C ARG A 447 12.83 11.75 0.01
N ALA A 448 12.51 10.77 -0.83
CA ALA A 448 13.26 10.46 -2.04
C ALA A 448 13.18 11.61 -3.06
N THR A 449 11.97 12.14 -3.29
CA THR A 449 11.75 13.30 -4.17
C THR A 449 12.50 14.52 -3.68
N LEU A 450 12.41 14.85 -2.38
CA LEU A 450 13.11 15.98 -1.81
C LEU A 450 14.65 15.84 -1.89
N GLN A 451 15.18 14.64 -1.71
CA GLN A 451 16.61 14.36 -1.92
C GLN A 451 17.04 14.60 -3.37
N SER A 452 16.22 14.19 -4.34
CA SER A 452 16.49 14.45 -5.75
C SER A 452 16.45 15.94 -6.10
N VAL A 453 15.45 16.69 -5.61
CA VAL A 453 15.38 18.14 -5.80
C VAL A 453 16.61 18.84 -5.20
N ASN A 454 16.99 18.51 -3.96
CA ASN A 454 18.18 19.07 -3.33
C ASN A 454 19.46 18.76 -4.12
N SER A 455 19.58 17.54 -4.63
CA SER A 455 20.72 17.13 -5.45
C SER A 455 20.83 18.00 -6.70
N VAL A 456 19.72 18.30 -7.37
CA VAL A 456 19.74 19.10 -8.61
C VAL A 456 19.99 20.57 -8.32
N LEU A 457 19.30 21.14 -7.33
CA LEU A 457 19.40 22.57 -7.02
C LEU A 457 20.75 22.98 -6.42
N MET A 458 21.42 22.08 -5.68
CA MET A 458 22.69 22.37 -5.01
C MET A 458 23.93 21.88 -5.76
N SER A 459 23.77 21.14 -6.87
CA SER A 459 24.90 20.68 -7.68
C SER A 459 25.03 21.51 -8.95
N SER A 460 26.25 21.72 -9.43
CA SER A 460 26.48 22.27 -10.77
C SER A 460 25.92 21.30 -11.83
N PRO A 461 25.33 21.80 -12.93
CA PRO A 461 24.72 20.95 -13.95
C PRO A 461 25.79 20.07 -14.62
N SER A 462 25.78 18.77 -14.31
CA SER A 462 26.52 17.75 -15.05
C SER A 462 25.48 16.81 -15.68
N THR A 463 25.05 17.11 -16.90
CA THR A 463 24.04 16.28 -17.57
C THR A 463 24.71 15.38 -18.60
N THR A 464 24.77 14.08 -18.33
CA THR A 464 25.27 13.06 -19.27
C THR A 464 24.16 12.50 -20.17
N THR A 465 22.89 12.82 -19.89
CA THR A 465 21.70 12.35 -20.60
C THR A 465 21.01 13.47 -21.37
N ALA A 466 20.43 13.15 -22.54
CA ALA A 466 19.63 14.09 -23.31
C ALA A 466 18.41 14.55 -22.48
N LEU A 467 18.23 15.88 -22.37
CA LEU A 467 17.12 16.48 -21.62
C LEU A 467 15.86 16.59 -22.49
N PRO A 468 14.66 16.41 -21.91
CA PRO A 468 13.41 16.71 -22.58
C PRO A 468 13.37 18.16 -23.07
N SER A 469 12.78 18.40 -24.23
CA SER A 469 12.61 19.73 -24.80
C SER A 469 11.21 20.30 -24.57
N ILE A 470 11.12 21.62 -24.41
CA ILE A 470 9.83 22.31 -24.38
C ILE A 470 9.22 22.32 -25.79
N LYS A 471 7.95 21.95 -25.89
CA LYS A 471 7.20 21.88 -27.15
C LYS A 471 5.99 22.82 -27.11
N ASN A 472 5.63 23.36 -28.26
CA ASN A 472 4.36 24.07 -28.45
C ASN A 472 3.35 23.12 -29.11
N PRO A 473 2.28 22.69 -28.42
CA PRO A 473 1.24 21.80 -28.95
C PRO A 473 0.58 22.28 -30.26
N ALA A 474 0.56 23.59 -30.54
CA ALA A 474 0.02 24.11 -31.80
C ALA A 474 0.97 23.94 -32.99
N LYS A 475 2.26 23.68 -32.74
CA LYS A 475 3.33 23.52 -33.76
C LYS A 475 3.79 22.07 -33.92
N HIS A 476 3.18 21.12 -33.21
CA HIS A 476 3.53 19.71 -33.26
C HIS A 476 2.29 18.88 -33.57
N ASP A 477 2.50 17.68 -34.10
CA ASP A 477 1.46 16.68 -34.28
C ASP A 477 1.27 15.80 -33.02
N SER A 478 0.37 14.82 -33.10
CA SER A 478 0.10 13.87 -32.02
C SER A 478 1.28 12.97 -31.64
N THR A 479 2.28 12.83 -32.51
CA THR A 479 3.54 12.10 -32.26
C THR A 479 4.64 13.03 -31.72
N TRP A 480 4.31 14.29 -31.45
CA TRP A 480 5.23 15.33 -31.00
C TRP A 480 6.38 15.60 -31.99
N THR A 481 6.13 15.39 -33.28
CA THR A 481 6.98 15.82 -34.38
C THR A 481 6.55 17.21 -34.86
N PRO A 482 7.49 18.11 -35.20
CA PRO A 482 7.15 19.47 -35.66
C PRO A 482 6.29 19.43 -36.91
N LEU A 483 5.22 20.22 -36.94
CA LEU A 483 4.39 20.38 -38.13
C LEU A 483 5.19 21.11 -39.22
N PRO A 484 5.07 20.71 -40.51
CA PRO A 484 5.70 21.42 -41.61
C PRO A 484 5.27 22.89 -41.62
N GLN A 485 6.22 23.82 -41.75
CA GLN A 485 5.88 25.21 -42.06
C GLN A 485 5.26 25.24 -43.45
N SER A 486 4.14 25.95 -43.61
CA SER A 486 3.43 26.06 -44.88
C SER A 486 4.33 26.69 -45.95
N THR A 487 4.91 25.85 -46.80
CA THR A 487 5.39 26.23 -48.13
C THR A 487 4.52 25.51 -49.15
N VAL A 488 3.92 26.31 -50.03
CA VAL A 488 3.02 25.94 -51.13
C VAL A 488 3.59 24.76 -51.95
N PRO A 489 2.77 23.77 -52.36
CA PRO A 489 3.28 22.53 -52.96
C PRO A 489 3.59 22.70 -54.45
N ASP A 490 4.58 21.95 -54.95
CA ASP A 490 4.75 21.72 -56.38
C ASP A 490 4.37 20.26 -56.70
N LEU A 491 3.45 20.13 -57.64
CA LEU A 491 2.81 18.90 -58.09
C LEU A 491 3.52 18.43 -59.36
N THR A 492 4.13 17.25 -59.36
CA THR A 492 4.18 16.36 -60.55
C THR A 492 4.64 14.96 -60.17
N ASN A 493 3.73 13.99 -60.12
CA ASN A 493 3.63 12.95 -61.15
C ASN A 493 2.64 11.85 -60.72
N LEU A 494 1.61 11.70 -61.53
CA LEU A 494 0.66 10.59 -61.53
C LEU A 494 0.98 9.71 -62.73
N GLN A 495 1.06 8.39 -62.54
CA GLN A 495 0.62 7.44 -63.56
C GLN A 495 0.18 6.10 -62.94
N LEU A 496 -0.99 5.68 -63.44
CA LEU A 496 -1.83 4.50 -63.13
C LEU A 496 -1.13 3.19 -63.60
N ALA A 497 -1.49 1.96 -63.20
CA ALA A 497 -2.83 1.36 -63.16
C ALA A 497 -2.84 -0.03 -62.44
N ASP A 498 -3.91 -0.27 -61.66
CA ASP A 498 -4.87 -1.40 -61.62
C ASP A 498 -4.47 -2.92 -61.57
N PRO A 499 -5.38 -3.83 -61.14
CA PRO A 499 -5.14 -4.73 -60.00
C PRO A 499 -5.38 -6.21 -60.30
N GLN A 500 -5.06 -7.12 -59.35
CA GLN A 500 -5.78 -8.39 -59.20
C GLN A 500 -5.54 -9.09 -57.85
N VAL A 501 -6.66 -9.49 -57.23
CA VAL A 501 -6.88 -10.43 -56.11
C VAL A 501 -7.14 -11.82 -56.77
N PRO A 502 -6.80 -13.02 -56.22
CA PRO A 502 -7.57 -13.58 -55.08
C PRO A 502 -6.99 -14.68 -54.15
N LEU A 503 -7.58 -14.69 -52.93
CA LEU A 503 -8.12 -15.81 -52.11
C LEU A 503 -7.41 -17.17 -52.05
N GLN A 504 -7.20 -17.68 -50.83
CA GLN A 504 -7.80 -18.96 -50.35
C GLN A 504 -7.54 -19.26 -48.85
N GLN A 505 -8.62 -19.59 -48.14
CA GLN A 505 -8.67 -20.46 -46.94
C GLN A 505 -8.52 -21.93 -47.44
N ASP A 506 -8.16 -22.99 -46.69
CA ASP A 506 -8.58 -23.44 -45.36
C ASP A 506 -7.75 -24.74 -44.99
N PRO A 507 -8.17 -25.68 -44.12
CA PRO A 507 -7.68 -25.98 -42.76
C PRO A 507 -6.92 -27.33 -42.61
N SER A 508 -6.48 -27.71 -41.40
CA SER A 508 -6.57 -29.11 -40.92
C SER A 508 -6.07 -29.33 -39.47
N SER A 509 -6.94 -29.98 -38.70
CA SER A 509 -6.64 -30.69 -37.45
C SER A 509 -6.00 -32.05 -37.72
N VAL A 510 -5.06 -32.49 -36.88
CA VAL A 510 -4.71 -33.92 -36.74
C VAL A 510 -4.40 -34.22 -35.26
N TYR A 511 -5.23 -35.07 -34.65
CA TYR A 511 -4.90 -35.81 -33.43
C TYR A 511 -4.01 -37.02 -33.78
N PRO A 512 -3.02 -37.37 -32.93
CA PRO A 512 -2.43 -38.70 -32.93
C PRO A 512 -2.70 -39.48 -31.62
N PRO A 513 -2.43 -40.80 -31.59
CA PRO A 513 -3.21 -41.82 -30.87
C PRO A 513 -2.62 -42.24 -29.51
N SER A 514 -3.46 -42.91 -28.70
CA SER A 514 -3.18 -43.53 -27.41
C SER A 514 -2.26 -44.78 -27.49
N PRO A 515 -1.22 -44.92 -26.65
CA PRO A 515 -0.52 -46.17 -26.41
C PRO A 515 -1.12 -46.95 -25.21
N PRO A 516 -0.89 -48.28 -25.11
CA PRO A 516 -1.33 -49.11 -23.99
C PRO A 516 -0.66 -48.71 -22.66
N SER A 517 -1.42 -48.81 -21.58
CA SER A 517 -1.13 -48.19 -20.29
C SER A 517 -0.04 -48.92 -19.49
N SER A 518 1.10 -48.26 -19.30
CA SER A 518 2.02 -48.60 -18.20
C SER A 518 1.30 -48.61 -16.84
N LEU A 519 1.73 -49.42 -15.87
CA LEU A 519 1.10 -49.50 -14.54
C LEU A 519 0.85 -48.12 -13.89
N PRO A 520 1.78 -47.15 -13.95
CA PRO A 520 1.56 -45.80 -13.41
C PRO A 520 0.47 -45.02 -14.15
N ALA A 521 0.29 -45.23 -15.46
CA ALA A 521 -0.79 -44.62 -16.24
C ALA A 521 -2.17 -45.19 -15.88
N SER A 522 -2.26 -46.50 -15.65
CA SER A 522 -3.48 -47.16 -15.15
C SER A 522 -3.85 -46.64 -13.76
N LEU A 523 -2.89 -46.62 -12.83
CA LEU A 523 -3.07 -46.07 -11.49
C LEU A 523 -3.53 -44.60 -11.54
N PHE A 524 -2.86 -43.76 -12.34
CA PHE A 524 -3.20 -42.35 -12.48
C PHE A 524 -4.61 -42.13 -13.05
N THR A 525 -5.10 -43.05 -13.86
CA THR A 525 -6.47 -43.03 -14.38
C THR A 525 -7.47 -43.43 -13.30
N CYS A 526 -7.18 -44.48 -12.53
CA CYS A 526 -8.03 -44.94 -11.42
C CYS A 526 -8.15 -43.93 -10.29
N LEU A 527 -7.15 -43.08 -10.05
CA LEU A 527 -7.21 -42.04 -9.02
C LEU A 527 -8.33 -41.00 -9.27
N ARG A 528 -8.80 -40.84 -10.51
CA ARG A 528 -9.73 -39.78 -10.99
C ARG A 528 -11.17 -39.95 -10.49
N THR A 529 -11.34 -40.00 -9.18
CA THR A 529 -12.63 -40.19 -8.52
C THR A 529 -12.62 -39.61 -7.12
N ARG A 530 -13.72 -39.80 -6.40
CA ARG A 530 -13.88 -39.45 -4.99
C ARG A 530 -13.48 -40.64 -4.11
N TRP A 531 -12.75 -40.33 -3.06
CA TRP A 531 -12.23 -41.26 -2.09
C TRP A 531 -12.71 -40.87 -0.70
N SER A 532 -13.10 -41.85 0.10
CA SER A 532 -13.10 -41.69 1.55
C SER A 532 -11.69 -41.94 2.06
N PHE A 533 -11.25 -41.21 3.08
CA PHE A 533 -9.92 -41.44 3.64
C PHE A 533 -9.91 -41.37 5.16
N THR A 534 -8.99 -42.17 5.72
CA THR A 534 -8.63 -42.11 7.13
C THR A 534 -7.12 -41.95 7.23
N ARG A 535 -6.67 -40.90 7.94
CA ARG A 535 -5.25 -40.62 8.18
C ARG A 535 -4.92 -40.74 9.66
N THR A 536 -3.97 -41.58 10.01
CA THR A 536 -3.41 -41.66 11.36
C THR A 536 -2.08 -40.93 11.41
N LEU A 537 -1.98 -39.96 12.32
CA LEU A 537 -0.78 -39.20 12.59
C LEU A 537 -0.23 -39.58 13.98
N THR A 538 0.99 -40.11 14.01
CA THR A 538 1.69 -40.48 15.24
C THR A 538 2.97 -39.68 15.35
N SER A 539 3.06 -38.78 16.33
CA SER A 539 4.30 -38.04 16.60
C SER A 539 5.12 -38.72 17.68
N ALA A 540 6.44 -38.76 17.48
CA ALA A 540 7.41 -39.19 18.48
C ALA A 540 7.65 -38.11 19.56
N GLN A 541 7.15 -36.89 19.37
CA GLN A 541 7.32 -35.79 20.32
C GLN A 541 6.04 -35.50 21.12
N PRO A 542 6.12 -35.38 22.47
CA PRO A 542 4.97 -35.11 23.33
C PRO A 542 4.24 -33.79 23.05
N THR A 543 4.93 -32.84 22.41
CA THR A 543 4.44 -31.49 22.09
C THR A 543 3.63 -31.42 20.79
N HIS A 544 3.59 -32.51 20.02
CA HIS A 544 2.93 -32.56 18.70
C HIS A 544 1.71 -33.47 18.78
N PRO A 545 0.54 -33.01 18.34
CA PRO A 545 -0.69 -33.79 18.50
C PRO A 545 -0.65 -35.03 17.61
N SER A 546 -0.81 -36.20 18.23
CA SER A 546 -1.18 -37.44 17.53
C SER A 546 -2.70 -37.50 17.40
N GLY A 547 -3.21 -38.19 16.39
CA GLY A 547 -4.65 -38.27 16.17
C GLY A 547 -5.04 -38.86 14.81
N THR A 548 -6.33 -38.79 14.51
CA THR A 548 -6.91 -39.37 13.28
C THR A 548 -7.70 -38.31 12.51
N VAL A 549 -7.46 -38.20 11.20
CA VAL A 549 -8.29 -37.44 10.28
C VAL A 549 -9.22 -38.40 9.56
N THR A 550 -10.50 -38.07 9.45
CA THR A 550 -11.44 -38.76 8.56
C THR A 550 -12.12 -37.76 7.64
N GLY A 551 -12.30 -38.10 6.37
CA GLY A 551 -12.86 -37.18 5.41
C GLY A 551 -12.99 -37.73 4.00
N THR A 552 -13.16 -36.82 3.05
CA THR A 552 -13.25 -37.13 1.62
C THR A 552 -12.15 -36.42 0.84
N ALA A 553 -11.58 -37.12 -0.13
CA ALA A 553 -10.62 -36.58 -1.08
C ALA A 553 -11.15 -36.73 -2.51
N ILE A 554 -10.87 -35.75 -3.37
CA ILE A 554 -11.32 -35.73 -4.76
C ILE A 554 -10.11 -35.43 -5.65
N PHE A 555 -9.93 -36.22 -6.69
CA PHE A 555 -8.96 -35.94 -7.75
C PHE A 555 -9.69 -35.45 -9.00
N THR A 556 -9.49 -34.18 -9.34
CA THR A 556 -10.16 -33.51 -10.46
C THR A 556 -9.19 -33.34 -11.64
N PRO A 557 -9.54 -33.75 -12.87
CA PRO A 557 -8.77 -33.44 -14.06
C PRO A 557 -8.60 -31.93 -14.26
N THR A 558 -7.42 -31.51 -14.70
CA THR A 558 -7.11 -30.08 -14.92
C THR A 558 -6.91 -29.76 -16.42
N PRO A 559 -7.02 -28.49 -16.83
CA PRO A 559 -6.61 -28.02 -18.16
C PRO A 559 -5.19 -28.41 -18.57
N LEU A 560 -4.25 -28.51 -17.62
CA LEU A 560 -2.89 -29.00 -17.90
C LEU A 560 -2.92 -30.52 -18.17
N LEU A 561 -2.34 -30.95 -19.29
CA LEU A 561 -2.29 -32.37 -19.68
C LEU A 561 -1.65 -33.24 -18.59
N ASN A 562 -2.16 -34.48 -18.45
CA ASN A 562 -1.66 -35.48 -17.51
C ASN A 562 -1.55 -34.99 -16.06
N THR A 563 -2.46 -34.09 -15.65
CA THR A 563 -2.43 -33.45 -14.33
C THR A 563 -3.79 -33.56 -13.64
N LEU A 564 -3.76 -33.92 -12.36
CA LEU A 564 -4.92 -34.00 -11.46
C LEU A 564 -4.70 -33.07 -10.28
N LEU A 565 -5.75 -32.31 -9.94
CA LEU A 565 -5.82 -31.55 -8.69
C LEU A 565 -6.43 -32.44 -7.61
N TYR A 566 -5.64 -32.79 -6.62
CA TYR A 566 -6.10 -33.42 -5.39
C TYR A 566 -6.60 -32.34 -4.43
N ALA A 567 -7.80 -32.51 -3.89
CA ALA A 567 -8.33 -31.71 -2.80
C ALA A 567 -8.98 -32.62 -1.75
N GLU A 568 -8.59 -32.47 -0.49
CA GLU A 568 -9.21 -33.16 0.65
C GLU A 568 -9.91 -32.20 1.60
N GLU A 569 -10.98 -32.69 2.22
CA GLU A 569 -11.65 -32.06 3.35
C GLU A 569 -12.03 -33.14 4.37
N GLY A 570 -11.75 -32.87 5.65
CA GLY A 570 -12.04 -33.81 6.72
C GLY A 570 -11.95 -33.19 8.11
N THR A 571 -12.16 -34.03 9.11
CA THR A 571 -12.12 -33.66 10.53
C THR A 571 -10.97 -34.40 11.20
N PHE A 572 -10.07 -33.65 11.84
CA PHE A 572 -8.96 -34.16 12.64
C PHE A 572 -9.34 -34.21 14.12
N THR A 573 -9.30 -35.39 14.70
CA THR A 573 -9.52 -35.62 16.13
C THR A 573 -8.22 -36.04 16.78
N THR A 574 -7.73 -35.24 17.75
CA THR A 574 -6.51 -35.56 18.49
C THR A 574 -6.75 -36.69 19.49
N THR A 575 -5.69 -37.37 19.92
CA THR A 575 -5.75 -38.35 21.04
C THR A 575 -6.19 -37.72 22.37
N THR A 576 -6.17 -36.39 22.46
CA THR A 576 -6.66 -35.62 23.62
C THR A 576 -8.13 -35.19 23.49
N GLY A 577 -8.81 -35.50 22.38
CA GLY A 577 -10.22 -35.22 22.15
C GLY A 577 -10.54 -33.85 21.54
N LEU A 578 -9.54 -33.09 21.08
CA LEU A 578 -9.74 -31.84 20.35
C LEU A 578 -10.08 -32.13 18.88
N VAL A 579 -10.97 -31.33 18.30
CA VAL A 579 -11.50 -31.53 16.95
C VAL A 579 -11.22 -30.30 16.08
N PHE A 580 -10.68 -30.50 14.88
CA PHE A 580 -10.32 -29.44 13.93
C PHE A 580 -10.76 -29.80 12.50
N SER A 581 -11.10 -28.79 11.69
CA SER A 581 -11.26 -28.99 10.24
C SER A 581 -9.89 -29.07 9.56
N ALA A 582 -9.74 -30.02 8.64
CA ALA A 582 -8.52 -30.25 7.87
C ALA A 582 -8.83 -30.17 6.37
N ARG A 583 -8.05 -29.38 5.62
CA ARG A 583 -8.15 -29.26 4.16
C ARG A 583 -6.76 -29.25 3.54
N ARG A 584 -6.52 -29.96 2.44
CA ARG A 584 -5.24 -29.89 1.70
C ARG A 584 -5.45 -29.98 0.21
N LYS A 585 -4.52 -29.39 -0.55
CA LYS A 585 -4.44 -29.52 -2.00
C LYS A 585 -3.04 -29.95 -2.43
N TYR A 586 -2.98 -30.81 -3.44
CA TYR A 586 -1.74 -31.24 -4.09
C TYR A 586 -1.98 -31.38 -5.59
N VAL A 587 -0.92 -31.31 -6.38
CA VAL A 587 -0.99 -31.50 -7.83
C VAL A 587 -0.27 -32.80 -8.19
N TYR A 588 -1.01 -33.75 -8.76
CA TYR A 588 -0.48 -35.03 -9.21
C TYR A 588 -0.26 -34.97 -10.72
N ARG A 589 0.94 -35.28 -11.20
CA ARG A 589 1.28 -35.30 -12.63
C ARG A 589 1.83 -36.66 -13.03
N LEU A 590 1.34 -37.19 -14.14
CA LEU A 590 1.94 -38.34 -14.80
C LEU A 590 3.04 -37.86 -15.76
N ILE A 591 4.29 -38.19 -15.44
CA ILE A 591 5.46 -37.83 -16.24
C ILE A 591 5.79 -38.99 -17.18
N THR A 592 5.69 -38.72 -18.48
CA THR A 592 6.12 -39.63 -19.55
C THR A 592 7.41 -39.07 -20.15
N PRO A 593 8.56 -39.74 -20.02
CA PRO A 593 9.80 -39.26 -20.61
C PRO A 593 9.66 -39.21 -22.15
N SER A 594 9.88 -38.05 -22.75
CA SER A 594 9.92 -37.92 -24.21
C SER A 594 11.27 -38.44 -24.72
N ALA A 595 11.29 -39.08 -25.90
CA ALA A 595 12.46 -39.66 -26.55
C ALA A 595 13.53 -38.63 -27.02
N SER A 596 13.63 -37.46 -26.37
CA SER A 596 14.41 -36.30 -26.85
C SER A 596 15.30 -35.63 -25.81
N SER A 597 15.62 -36.29 -24.69
CA SER A 597 16.63 -35.81 -23.74
C SER A 597 17.85 -36.73 -23.72
N GLU A 598 18.96 -36.22 -24.25
CA GLU A 598 20.29 -36.82 -24.20
C GLU A 598 20.79 -36.91 -22.75
N SER A 599 20.42 -37.98 -22.05
CA SER A 599 21.12 -38.40 -20.83
C SER A 599 21.22 -39.92 -20.83
N LYS A 600 22.46 -40.40 -20.96
CA LYS A 600 22.86 -41.80 -20.93
C LYS A 600 22.34 -42.52 -19.67
N GLY A 601 21.68 -43.65 -19.86
CA GLY A 601 21.63 -44.77 -18.89
C GLY A 601 20.39 -44.84 -17.99
N ASP A 602 19.27 -45.28 -18.56
CA ASP A 602 18.28 -46.26 -18.03
C ASP A 602 16.95 -46.04 -18.76
N ASP A 603 16.25 -47.11 -19.12
CA ASP A 603 14.87 -47.05 -19.63
C ASP A 603 13.98 -46.42 -18.55
N VAL A 604 13.78 -45.09 -18.60
CA VAL A 604 12.95 -44.40 -17.61
C VAL A 604 11.49 -44.74 -17.89
N GLU A 605 10.93 -45.66 -17.10
CA GLU A 605 9.49 -45.93 -17.09
C GLU A 605 8.72 -44.66 -16.64
N PRO A 606 7.50 -44.43 -17.16
CA PRO A 606 6.64 -43.32 -16.73
C PRO A 606 6.37 -43.41 -15.23
N TYR A 607 6.17 -42.26 -14.57
CA TYR A 607 5.98 -42.21 -13.11
C TYR A 607 5.07 -41.06 -12.69
N ILE A 608 4.58 -41.11 -11.45
CA ILE A 608 3.72 -40.07 -10.88
C ILE A 608 4.57 -39.15 -9.99
N ALA A 609 4.53 -37.85 -10.26
CA ALA A 609 5.13 -36.81 -9.44
C ALA A 609 4.05 -35.99 -8.73
N VAL A 610 4.26 -35.68 -7.45
CA VAL A 610 3.37 -34.89 -6.61
C VAL A 610 4.03 -33.55 -6.31
N TYR A 611 3.32 -32.47 -6.59
CA TYR A 611 3.73 -31.09 -6.36
C TYR A 611 2.81 -30.44 -5.32
N PHE A 612 3.33 -29.41 -4.66
CA PHE A 612 2.50 -28.51 -3.87
C PHE A 612 1.56 -27.71 -4.78
N PHE A 613 0.35 -27.40 -4.29
CA PHE A 613 -0.51 -26.42 -4.94
C PHE A 613 -0.03 -25.01 -4.59
N ASP A 614 0.13 -24.14 -5.58
CA ASP A 614 0.57 -22.75 -5.37
C ASP A 614 -0.63 -21.82 -5.16
N ASP A 615 -0.97 -21.62 -3.88
CA ASP A 615 -2.05 -20.72 -3.46
C ASP A 615 -1.77 -19.23 -3.81
N THR A 616 -0.54 -18.86 -4.20
CA THR A 616 -0.20 -17.46 -4.50
C THR A 616 -0.81 -16.97 -5.81
N VAL A 617 -1.19 -17.87 -6.71
CA VAL A 617 -1.67 -17.56 -8.07
C VAL A 617 -3.15 -17.11 -8.10
N ARG A 618 -3.85 -17.05 -6.94
CA ARG A 618 -5.26 -16.62 -6.83
C ARG A 618 -6.20 -17.31 -7.83
N ARG A 619 -6.00 -18.60 -8.04
CA ARG A 619 -6.85 -19.50 -8.84
C ARG A 619 -7.25 -20.69 -7.98
N ASP A 620 -8.44 -21.24 -8.24
CA ASP A 620 -8.93 -22.44 -7.57
C ASP A 620 -8.56 -23.74 -8.30
N ASP A 621 -8.03 -23.63 -9.52
CA ASP A 621 -7.65 -24.70 -10.45
C ASP A 621 -6.19 -24.57 -10.96
N ILE A 622 -5.75 -25.52 -11.80
CA ILE A 622 -4.45 -25.47 -12.49
C ILE A 622 -4.65 -24.98 -13.92
N GLY A 623 -3.99 -23.87 -14.29
CA GLY A 623 -4.09 -23.30 -15.63
C GLY A 623 -3.44 -24.17 -16.71
N ALA A 624 -3.82 -23.97 -17.98
CA ALA A 624 -3.32 -24.76 -19.12
C ALA A 624 -1.79 -24.65 -19.29
N GLU A 625 -1.20 -23.53 -18.89
CA GLU A 625 0.24 -23.26 -18.94
C GLU A 625 0.98 -23.66 -17.64
N GLY A 626 0.32 -24.35 -16.70
CA GLY A 626 0.92 -24.80 -15.44
C GLY A 626 0.85 -23.79 -14.29
N GLU A 627 0.04 -22.75 -14.43
CA GLU A 627 -0.29 -21.80 -13.36
C GLU A 627 -0.91 -22.55 -12.16
N GLY A 628 -0.43 -22.30 -10.95
CA GLY A 628 -0.89 -22.98 -9.72
C GLY A 628 -0.12 -24.26 -9.36
N VAL A 629 0.85 -24.70 -10.17
CA VAL A 629 1.77 -25.78 -9.83
C VAL A 629 2.95 -25.22 -9.02
N GLY A 630 3.06 -25.62 -7.75
CA GLY A 630 4.14 -25.22 -6.87
C GLY A 630 5.39 -26.11 -6.94
N GLY A 631 6.20 -26.07 -5.89
CA GLY A 631 7.44 -26.87 -5.79
C GLY A 631 7.16 -28.38 -5.78
N LEU A 632 8.14 -29.16 -6.28
CA LEU A 632 8.10 -30.63 -6.24
C LEU A 632 8.09 -31.11 -4.78
N PHE A 633 7.17 -32.02 -4.45
CA PHE A 633 7.08 -32.61 -3.11
C PHE A 633 7.67 -34.03 -3.08
N VAL A 634 7.18 -34.94 -3.93
CA VAL A 634 7.69 -36.30 -3.97
C VAL A 634 7.43 -36.96 -5.31
N GLU A 635 8.36 -37.82 -5.74
CA GLU A 635 8.23 -38.65 -6.93
C GLU A 635 8.07 -40.12 -6.54
N MET A 636 7.04 -40.76 -7.09
CA MET A 636 6.80 -42.18 -6.89
C MET A 636 7.86 -43.00 -7.64
N GLY A 637 8.51 -43.92 -6.95
CA GLY A 637 9.46 -44.87 -7.52
C GLY A 637 8.76 -46.00 -8.27
N LYS A 638 9.54 -47.03 -8.61
CA LYS A 638 9.04 -48.19 -9.35
C LYS A 638 8.00 -48.96 -8.51
N LEU A 639 6.87 -49.28 -9.12
CA LEU A 639 5.87 -50.17 -8.53
C LEU A 639 6.37 -51.61 -8.61
N ALA A 640 6.42 -52.29 -7.47
CA ALA A 640 6.83 -53.68 -7.32
C ALA A 640 5.78 -54.50 -6.55
N GLU A 641 5.79 -55.82 -6.70
CA GLU A 641 4.92 -56.70 -5.91
C GLU A 641 5.39 -56.78 -4.46
N GLY A 642 4.53 -56.38 -3.51
CA GLY A 642 4.84 -56.42 -2.07
C GLY A 642 4.17 -57.58 -1.31
N GLY A 643 3.14 -58.21 -1.90
CA GLY A 643 2.40 -59.35 -1.35
C GLY A 643 1.23 -59.79 -2.25
N GLU A 644 0.47 -60.82 -1.86
CA GLU A 644 -0.72 -61.27 -2.61
C GLU A 644 -1.70 -60.10 -2.84
N GLY A 645 -1.89 -59.70 -4.10
CA GLY A 645 -2.84 -58.65 -4.49
C GLY A 645 -2.45 -57.21 -4.11
N VAL A 646 -1.19 -56.94 -3.74
CA VAL A 646 -0.73 -55.58 -3.36
C VAL A 646 0.55 -55.17 -4.08
N LEU A 647 0.50 -54.01 -4.74
CA LEU A 647 1.66 -53.32 -5.30
C LEU A 647 2.20 -52.30 -4.30
N GLU A 648 3.52 -52.20 -4.21
CA GLU A 648 4.21 -51.25 -3.34
C GLU A 648 5.18 -50.38 -4.12
N ALA A 649 5.35 -49.13 -3.68
CA ALA A 649 6.37 -48.23 -4.21
C ALA A 649 6.97 -47.41 -3.07
N GLU A 650 8.25 -47.08 -3.19
CA GLU A 650 8.91 -46.07 -2.36
C GLU A 650 9.25 -44.84 -3.22
N ASN A 651 9.59 -43.71 -2.61
CA ASN A 651 9.99 -42.52 -3.36
C ASN A 651 11.36 -42.71 -4.04
N ARG A 652 11.54 -42.14 -5.24
CA ARG A 652 12.78 -42.26 -6.04
C ARG A 652 14.02 -41.80 -5.27
N GLU A 653 13.91 -40.64 -4.63
CA GLU A 653 14.94 -40.08 -3.74
C GLU A 653 14.28 -39.55 -2.47
N ARG A 654 14.95 -39.67 -1.32
CA ARG A 654 14.50 -39.06 -0.06
C ARG A 654 14.49 -37.55 -0.22
N HIS A 655 13.29 -36.96 -0.18
CA HIS A 655 13.12 -35.55 -0.45
C HIS A 655 13.47 -34.72 0.79
N LEU A 656 14.42 -33.80 0.64
CA LEU A 656 14.75 -32.81 1.66
C LEU A 656 13.85 -31.60 1.45
N CYS A 657 12.94 -31.36 2.39
CA CYS A 657 12.06 -30.20 2.38
C CYS A 657 12.46 -29.30 3.57
N GLY A 658 13.21 -28.23 3.31
CA GLY A 658 13.81 -27.42 4.39
C GLY A 658 14.87 -28.20 5.17
N GLU A 659 14.70 -28.34 6.50
CA GLU A 659 15.61 -29.09 7.39
C GLU A 659 15.21 -30.56 7.60
N ASP A 660 14.12 -31.02 6.98
CA ASP A 660 13.53 -32.34 7.30
C ASP A 660 13.53 -33.29 6.10
N LEU A 661 13.75 -34.56 6.41
CA LEU A 661 13.83 -35.66 5.46
C LEU A 661 12.48 -36.39 5.37
N TYR A 662 11.94 -36.49 4.16
CA TYR A 662 10.69 -37.19 3.87
C TYR A 662 10.99 -38.51 3.14
N ALA A 663 10.52 -39.62 3.72
CA ALA A 663 10.43 -40.92 3.05
C ALA A 663 8.96 -41.26 2.85
N ALA A 664 8.56 -41.53 1.60
CA ALA A 664 7.19 -41.84 1.23
C ALA A 664 7.09 -43.27 0.71
N ARG A 665 6.05 -43.98 1.14
CA ARG A 665 5.77 -45.36 0.73
C ARG A 665 4.30 -45.50 0.37
N TRP A 666 4.02 -46.14 -0.75
CA TRP A 666 2.68 -46.41 -1.24
C TRP A 666 2.40 -47.89 -1.22
N ARG A 667 1.15 -48.25 -0.88
CA ARG A 667 0.61 -49.60 -1.03
C ARG A 667 -0.70 -49.51 -1.78
N ILE A 668 -0.89 -50.33 -2.78
CA ILE A 668 -1.94 -50.17 -3.78
C ILE A 668 -2.60 -51.52 -3.98
N GLY A 669 -3.92 -51.60 -3.78
CA GLY A 669 -4.67 -52.82 -4.03
C GLY A 669 -4.73 -53.15 -5.54
N ASP A 670 -4.74 -54.43 -5.87
CA ASP A 670 -4.87 -54.97 -7.23
C ASP A 670 -6.04 -54.35 -8.04
N GLY A 671 -7.16 -54.07 -7.39
CA GLY A 671 -8.33 -53.42 -8.00
C GLY A 671 -8.06 -52.02 -8.57
N MET A 672 -6.94 -51.38 -8.19
CA MET A 672 -6.51 -50.08 -8.72
C MET A 672 -5.81 -50.18 -10.08
N VAL A 673 -5.39 -51.38 -10.50
CA VAL A 673 -4.51 -51.56 -11.67
C VAL A 673 -4.99 -52.68 -12.60
N ALA A 674 -5.85 -53.59 -12.13
CA ALA A 674 -6.44 -54.65 -12.95
C ALA A 674 -7.49 -54.11 -13.96
N GLU A 675 -7.39 -54.52 -15.22
CA GLU A 675 -8.41 -54.29 -16.25
C GLU A 675 -9.61 -55.23 -16.00
N GLY A 676 -10.50 -54.85 -15.06
CA GLY A 676 -11.76 -55.54 -14.80
C GLY A 676 -12.31 -55.27 -13.40
N GLU A 677 -13.62 -55.02 -13.29
CA GLU A 677 -14.36 -54.70 -12.05
C GLU A 677 -14.47 -55.88 -11.06
N ARG A 678 -13.36 -56.42 -10.57
CA ARG A 678 -13.38 -57.45 -9.51
C ARG A 678 -12.26 -57.23 -8.50
N GLY A 679 -12.47 -56.28 -7.58
CA GLY A 679 -11.64 -56.06 -6.40
C GLY A 679 -12.01 -54.77 -5.67
N GLU A 680 -11.81 -54.72 -4.35
CA GLU A 680 -11.95 -53.49 -3.57
C GLU A 680 -10.87 -52.49 -3.99
N GLN A 681 -11.27 -51.28 -4.38
CA GLN A 681 -10.33 -50.25 -4.80
C GLN A 681 -9.89 -49.40 -3.61
N TRP A 682 -8.63 -49.56 -3.24
CA TRP A 682 -8.01 -48.83 -2.15
C TRP A 682 -6.52 -48.59 -2.42
N TRP A 683 -6.00 -47.54 -1.78
CA TRP A 683 -4.56 -47.30 -1.73
C TRP A 683 -4.17 -46.62 -0.42
N GLU A 684 -2.91 -46.78 -0.03
CA GLU A 684 -2.32 -46.20 1.16
C GLU A 684 -1.09 -45.38 0.79
N VAL A 685 -0.88 -44.29 1.51
CA VAL A 685 0.39 -43.57 1.52
C VAL A 685 0.86 -43.34 2.94
N ARG A 686 2.13 -43.69 3.18
CA ARG A 686 2.82 -43.46 4.44
C ARG A 686 3.97 -42.48 4.23
N TYR A 687 4.05 -41.49 5.10
CA TYR A 687 5.19 -40.59 5.22
C TYR A 687 5.88 -40.80 6.56
N ASP A 688 7.16 -41.14 6.50
CA ASP A 688 8.07 -41.14 7.64
C ASP A 688 8.92 -39.86 7.57
N VAL A 689 8.74 -38.96 8.54
CA VAL A 689 9.35 -37.63 8.54
C VAL A 689 10.32 -37.50 9.70
N MET A 690 11.60 -37.31 9.38
CA MET A 690 12.70 -37.25 10.33
C MET A 690 13.50 -35.97 10.13
N GLY A 691 13.77 -35.25 11.21
CA GLY A 691 14.62 -34.05 11.18
C GLY A 691 15.00 -33.58 12.58
N PRO A 692 15.84 -32.55 12.69
CA PRO A 692 16.41 -32.09 13.97
C PRO A 692 15.32 -31.65 14.95
N LYS A 693 14.21 -31.17 14.39
CA LYS A 693 13.05 -30.77 15.16
C LYS A 693 11.97 -31.79 14.99
N LYS A 694 11.87 -32.45 13.82
CA LYS A 694 10.84 -33.40 13.32
C LYS A 694 10.98 -34.88 13.65
N GLY A 695 9.87 -35.49 14.06
CA GLY A 695 9.71 -36.93 14.17
C GLY A 695 8.24 -37.33 14.20
N TYR A 696 7.66 -37.66 13.05
CA TYR A 696 6.32 -38.24 12.99
C TYR A 696 6.15 -39.21 11.82
N VAL A 697 5.14 -40.06 11.98
CA VAL A 697 4.64 -40.97 10.95
C VAL A 697 3.21 -40.56 10.62
N SER A 698 2.92 -40.39 9.34
CA SER A 698 1.56 -40.17 8.84
C SER A 698 1.20 -41.28 7.88
N SER A 699 0.16 -42.05 8.16
CA SER A 699 -0.36 -43.09 7.27
C SER A 699 -1.79 -42.75 6.87
N THR A 700 -2.06 -42.67 5.57
CA THR A 700 -3.38 -42.37 5.02
C THR A 700 -3.87 -43.54 4.20
N ARG A 701 -5.05 -44.07 4.53
CA ARG A 701 -5.79 -45.08 3.79
C ARG A 701 -6.90 -44.41 3.00
N TYR A 702 -7.00 -44.70 1.72
CA TYR A 702 -8.04 -44.24 0.81
C TYR A 702 -8.86 -45.43 0.32
N GLU A 703 -10.17 -45.31 0.35
CA GLU A 703 -11.12 -46.32 -0.11
C GLU A 703 -12.11 -45.67 -1.07
N ARG A 704 -12.34 -46.32 -2.21
CA ARG A 704 -13.24 -45.78 -3.24
C ARG A 704 -14.64 -45.68 -2.67
N VAL A 705 -15.25 -44.51 -2.83
CA VAL A 705 -16.67 -44.35 -2.50
C VAL A 705 -17.46 -45.01 -3.61
N VAL A 706 -18.18 -46.09 -3.29
CA VAL A 706 -19.17 -46.67 -4.19
C VAL A 706 -20.37 -45.72 -4.16
N GLU A 707 -20.58 -44.98 -5.24
CA GLU A 707 -21.79 -44.16 -5.42
C GLU A 707 -23.00 -45.03 -5.79
#